data_AF-A0A644FDU4-F1
#
_entry.id   AF-A0A644FDU4-F1
#
_cell.length_a   1.000
_cell.length_b   1.000
_cell.length_c   1.000
_cell.angle_alpha   90.00
_cell.angle_beta   90.00
_cell.angle_gamma   90.00
#
_symmetry.space_group_name_H-M   'P 1'
#
loop_
_entity.id
_entity.type
_entity.pdbx_description
1 polymer ?
#
loop_
_entity_poly.entity_id
_entity_poly.type
_entity_poly.pdbx_seq_one_letter_code
_entity_poly.pdbx_strand_id
1 'polypeptide(L)'
;MSRNTTYRLMSQTNVDPKDIPFMPGTAFPDPHRTNFPVSHSLDMDHRIKTHDDEKALAAPTGLTSAYTATLAPIDYDERRALRTTWTMRQPADYLQWGEGHTKSMTVRGEFLRTTRGAIGCRTNSLNALMASGVRPDATLLPRTHEEERQFARSIPKFKPEHAVLDRVVMRFFAWFMEDVFESQSEKRRIRHVFIDYYLADRTIQIQERPVKNSGIPQGDLVKRHRIPRDHRDASAGFLSLEDLRVGDAVCIYSKVFYIYGCNDSTRQFLECQAAPGEVIPPNLPPESIPQDPYLAERQATEIAVMRKTHVTQHVPEEKLAKFLRHDREVLRFYAIWDNRHLVYGELRQLIIHFFLADDTVEVLEVLPQNSGRDPFPAFLRRQKVPKQHTMTQFAEHSLVTNEFFGARDFRIGSVVSIYGRPVYIYDCDNYTREYMVRELGYPPQAVQPINKQELIGTPAQQMSLTQPANLMGKTRADMSALFPADIHHIGADVDTVGSCISIHPDAPRTDVLRWIKFGNLCLRFLAKFAPCDCNKPVHITQADRQFVISYFFSDGTVSVFEPTETTTPGFGYKFLERSRIVNEAATEAQDLAGTGLQSKKKIYIDFTDLDVGKVVVLNAHCFEIVEADERTKRIVEALRQVDNDLNRFDPKPFFD
;
A
#
# COMPACT_ATOMS: atom_id res chain seq x y z
N MET A 1 -16.26 78.31 -32.50
CA MET A 1 -16.52 77.28 -31.46
C MET A 1 -15.69 76.04 -31.80
N SER A 2 -14.46 75.95 -31.31
CA SER A 2 -13.55 74.85 -31.63
C SER A 2 -13.81 73.64 -30.72
N ARG A 3 -14.23 72.52 -31.31
CA ARG A 3 -14.29 71.22 -30.64
C ARG A 3 -12.86 70.70 -30.44
N ASN A 4 -12.22 71.07 -29.33
CA ASN A 4 -11.02 70.42 -28.83
C ASN A 4 -11.43 69.47 -27.71
N THR A 5 -11.80 68.24 -28.08
CA THR A 5 -11.93 67.14 -27.12
C THR A 5 -10.69 66.28 -27.24
N THR A 6 -9.86 66.31 -26.20
CA THR A 6 -8.60 65.59 -26.11
C THR A 6 -8.89 64.08 -26.07
N TYR A 7 -8.54 63.36 -27.12
CA TYR A 7 -8.63 61.90 -27.17
C TYR A 7 -7.69 61.28 -26.12
N ARG A 8 -8.26 60.54 -25.17
CA ARG A 8 -7.49 59.68 -24.26
C ARG A 8 -7.28 58.33 -24.96
N LEU A 9 -6.23 58.24 -25.76
CA LEU A 9 -5.79 57.00 -26.40
C LEU A 9 -5.38 55.99 -25.34
N MET A 10 -6.25 55.01 -25.07
CA MET A 10 -5.91 53.83 -24.30
C MET A 10 -5.24 52.81 -25.21
N SER A 11 -3.91 52.75 -25.15
CA SER A 11 -3.15 51.64 -25.72
C SER A 11 -3.15 50.48 -24.71
N GLN A 12 -4.03 49.48 -24.90
CA GLN A 12 -3.87 48.19 -24.24
C GLN A 12 -4.17 47.07 -25.24
N THR A 13 -3.11 46.35 -25.61
CA THR A 13 -3.16 45.05 -26.28
C THR A 13 -3.32 43.92 -25.26
N ASN A 14 -4.13 44.13 -24.22
CA ASN A 14 -4.56 43.08 -23.30
C ASN A 14 -6.08 43.06 -23.35
N VAL A 15 -6.62 41.91 -23.74
CA VAL A 15 -8.06 41.65 -23.69
C VAL A 15 -8.44 41.61 -22.22
N ASP A 16 -9.13 42.65 -21.74
CA ASP A 16 -9.74 42.60 -20.41
C ASP A 16 -10.86 41.54 -20.45
N PRO A 17 -10.89 40.56 -19.53
CA PRO A 17 -11.92 39.51 -19.50
C PRO A 17 -13.35 40.05 -19.39
N LYS A 18 -13.50 41.33 -19.02
CA LYS A 18 -14.77 42.05 -18.84
C LYS A 18 -15.40 42.54 -20.15
N ASP A 19 -14.61 42.65 -21.23
CA ASP A 19 -15.08 43.18 -22.52
C ASP A 19 -15.63 42.08 -23.45
N ILE A 20 -15.71 40.83 -22.95
CA ILE A 20 -16.24 39.68 -23.67
C ILE A 20 -17.70 39.49 -23.25
N PRO A 21 -18.70 39.67 -24.15
CA PRO A 21 -20.07 39.36 -23.81
C PRO A 21 -20.20 37.87 -23.44
N PHE A 22 -20.76 37.61 -22.26
CA PHE A 22 -20.99 36.25 -21.74
C PHE A 22 -21.95 35.51 -22.67
N MET A 23 -21.49 34.41 -23.26
CA MET A 23 -22.36 33.47 -23.97
C MET A 23 -22.68 32.29 -23.05
N PRO A 24 -23.97 31.93 -22.90
CA PRO A 24 -24.33 30.75 -22.14
C PRO A 24 -23.71 29.51 -22.80
N GLY A 25 -23.01 28.67 -22.04
CA GLY A 25 -22.46 27.39 -22.55
C GLY A 25 -20.93 27.25 -22.51
N THR A 26 -20.16 28.32 -22.32
CA THR A 26 -18.73 28.15 -22.00
C THR A 26 -18.55 27.88 -20.50
N ALA A 27 -17.86 26.79 -20.14
CA ALA A 27 -17.52 26.40 -18.77
C ALA A 27 -16.47 27.32 -18.10
N PHE A 28 -16.67 28.63 -18.19
CA PHE A 28 -15.88 29.61 -17.44
C PHE A 28 -16.75 30.18 -16.32
N PRO A 29 -16.30 30.16 -15.05
CA PRO A 29 -17.04 30.77 -13.96
C PRO A 29 -17.18 32.27 -14.21
N ASP A 30 -18.41 32.77 -14.03
CA ASP A 30 -18.77 34.19 -14.16
C ASP A 30 -17.81 35.07 -13.35
N PRO A 31 -17.02 35.96 -13.99
CA PRO A 31 -16.09 36.85 -13.30
C PRO A 31 -16.78 37.89 -12.40
N HIS A 32 -18.11 38.02 -12.46
CA HIS A 32 -18.90 38.92 -11.62
C HIS A 32 -19.59 38.23 -10.44
N ARG A 33 -19.49 36.90 -10.32
CA ARG A 33 -20.10 36.16 -9.21
C ARG A 33 -19.19 36.19 -7.98
N THR A 34 -19.50 37.06 -7.02
CA THR A 34 -18.75 37.23 -5.77
C THR A 34 -19.10 36.22 -4.67
N ASN A 35 -20.20 35.48 -4.82
CA ASN A 35 -20.65 34.47 -3.84
C ASN A 35 -20.58 33.06 -4.45
N PHE A 36 -19.50 32.35 -4.17
CA PHE A 36 -19.43 30.91 -4.36
C PHE A 36 -20.04 30.23 -3.11
N PRO A 37 -20.88 29.19 -3.26
CA PRO A 37 -21.20 28.33 -2.14
C PRO A 37 -19.90 27.69 -1.65
N VAL A 38 -19.54 27.99 -0.41
CA VAL A 38 -18.33 27.51 0.24
C VAL A 38 -18.41 25.98 0.29
N SER A 39 -17.51 25.29 -0.41
CA SER A 39 -17.25 23.87 -0.16
C SER A 39 -16.66 23.73 1.24
N HIS A 40 -17.13 22.76 2.02
CA HIS A 40 -16.71 22.43 3.40
C HIS A 40 -15.26 21.97 3.54
N SER A 41 -14.29 22.69 2.96
CA SER A 41 -12.87 22.38 3.05
C SER A 41 -12.02 23.51 3.63
N LEU A 42 -12.61 24.65 4.00
CA LEU A 42 -11.92 25.74 4.69
C LEU A 42 -12.89 26.47 5.62
N ASP A 43 -13.24 25.83 6.73
CA ASP A 43 -13.81 26.51 7.88
C ASP A 43 -12.64 27.10 8.70
N MET A 44 -12.40 28.40 8.53
CA MET A 44 -11.30 29.15 9.11
C MET A 44 -11.78 30.04 10.28
N ASP A 45 -12.71 29.54 11.10
CA ASP A 45 -13.11 30.22 12.33
C ASP A 45 -12.24 29.85 13.55
N HIS A 46 -11.26 28.94 13.39
CA HIS A 46 -10.30 28.61 14.44
C HIS A 46 -8.86 28.89 14.02
N ARG A 47 -8.35 30.02 14.51
CA ARG A 47 -6.97 30.51 14.39
C ARG A 47 -5.96 29.48 14.90
N ILE A 48 -5.29 28.78 14.00
CA ILE A 48 -3.93 28.27 14.21
C ILE A 48 -3.09 28.82 13.08
N LYS A 49 -2.25 29.81 13.40
CA LYS A 49 -1.35 30.46 12.43
C LYS A 49 -0.31 29.44 11.99
N THR A 50 -0.11 29.30 10.68
CA THR A 50 0.96 28.45 10.17
C THR A 50 2.29 29.21 10.21
N HIS A 51 3.40 28.48 10.34
CA HIS A 51 4.76 29.03 10.47
C HIS A 51 5.18 29.88 9.26
N ASP A 52 4.49 29.74 8.12
CA ASP A 52 4.72 30.55 6.92
C ASP A 52 4.06 31.94 7.02
N ASP A 53 2.97 32.08 7.78
CA ASP A 53 2.29 33.37 8.04
C ASP A 53 3.13 34.26 8.96
N GLU A 54 3.83 33.69 9.94
CA GLU A 54 4.76 34.43 10.82
C GLU A 54 5.99 34.93 10.05
N LYS A 55 6.40 34.24 8.99
CA LYS A 55 7.51 34.65 8.12
C LYS A 55 7.13 35.81 7.20
N ALA A 56 5.88 35.88 6.77
CA ALA A 56 5.36 37.00 5.97
C ALA A 56 5.13 38.27 6.81
N LEU A 57 4.82 38.12 8.10
CA LEU A 57 4.61 39.22 9.05
C LEU A 57 5.91 39.82 9.63
N ALA A 58 7.05 39.14 9.50
CA ALA A 58 8.35 39.58 10.01
C ALA A 58 9.19 40.41 9.01
N ALA A 59 8.63 40.81 7.86
CA ALA A 59 9.31 41.73 6.96
C ALA A 59 9.23 43.17 7.51
N PRO A 60 10.35 43.87 7.75
CA PRO A 60 10.34 45.18 8.38
C PRO A 60 9.72 46.23 7.44
N THR A 61 8.61 46.80 7.89
CA THR A 61 7.99 47.97 7.27
C THR A 61 8.76 49.23 7.63
N GLY A 62 9.45 49.80 6.64
CA GLY A 62 9.82 51.21 6.63
C GLY A 62 11.33 51.49 6.63
N LEU A 63 11.90 51.65 5.44
CA LEU A 63 12.94 52.65 5.16
C LEU A 63 12.81 53.06 3.69
N THR A 64 12.11 54.16 3.47
CA THR A 64 12.20 54.97 2.24
C THR A 64 13.66 55.37 2.02
N SER A 65 14.35 54.73 1.08
CA SER A 65 15.57 55.28 0.49
C SER A 65 15.21 55.96 -0.83
N ALA A 66 15.28 57.28 -0.83
CA ALA A 66 15.49 58.04 -2.05
C ALA A 66 16.81 57.55 -2.68
N TYR A 67 16.76 56.89 -3.83
CA TYR A 67 17.89 56.85 -4.75
C TYR A 67 17.54 57.68 -5.97
N THR A 68 17.92 58.95 -5.87
CA THR A 68 18.26 59.81 -6.99
C THR A 68 19.13 59.07 -7.99
N ALA A 69 18.66 58.90 -9.23
CA ALA A 69 19.54 58.73 -10.37
C ALA A 69 20.28 60.06 -10.58
N THR A 70 21.42 60.20 -9.91
CA THR A 70 22.41 61.22 -10.19
C THR A 70 22.91 61.05 -11.61
N LEU A 71 22.81 62.13 -12.40
CA LEU A 71 23.55 62.32 -13.64
C LEU A 71 25.00 61.84 -13.47
N ALA A 72 25.43 60.91 -14.31
CA ALA A 72 26.85 60.67 -14.50
C ALA A 72 27.47 61.97 -15.07
N PRO A 73 28.58 62.49 -14.49
CA PRO A 73 29.35 63.52 -15.14
C PRO A 73 29.97 62.87 -16.38
N ILE A 74 29.57 63.32 -17.56
CA ILE A 74 30.37 63.10 -18.77
C ILE A 74 31.57 64.05 -18.60
N ASP A 75 32.74 63.48 -18.37
CA ASP A 75 34.00 64.20 -18.47
C ASP A 75 34.10 64.79 -19.87
N TYR A 76 34.15 66.11 -19.92
CA TYR A 76 34.39 66.88 -21.12
C TYR A 76 35.91 66.83 -21.39
N ASP A 77 36.33 65.94 -22.29
CA ASP A 77 37.72 65.87 -22.74
C ASP A 77 38.02 67.07 -23.66
N GLU A 78 38.63 68.11 -23.09
CA GLU A 78 39.03 69.37 -23.76
C GLU A 78 40.13 69.18 -24.82
N ARG A 79 40.55 67.95 -25.17
CA ARG A 79 41.64 67.69 -26.12
C ARG A 79 41.23 67.12 -27.48
N ARG A 80 39.96 67.24 -27.87
CA ARG A 80 39.52 66.88 -29.24
C ARG A 80 38.73 67.97 -29.97
N ALA A 81 39.14 69.22 -29.79
CA ALA A 81 38.88 70.25 -30.78
C ALA A 81 40.03 70.24 -31.80
N LEU A 82 39.75 69.85 -33.05
CA LEU A 82 40.18 70.56 -34.28
C LEU A 82 40.11 69.65 -35.53
N ARG A 83 39.56 70.25 -36.59
CA ARG A 83 39.65 69.93 -38.02
C ARG A 83 38.73 68.84 -38.57
N THR A 84 37.53 69.26 -38.95
CA THR A 84 36.98 68.91 -40.27
C THR A 84 36.73 70.19 -41.06
N THR A 85 37.67 70.47 -41.95
CA THR A 85 37.61 71.52 -42.96
C THR A 85 36.54 71.18 -43.99
N TRP A 86 35.49 71.99 -44.10
CA TRP A 86 34.63 71.96 -45.28
C TRP A 86 35.23 72.90 -46.33
N THR A 87 35.65 72.32 -47.44
CA THR A 87 36.14 73.04 -48.62
C THR A 87 34.95 73.67 -49.36
N MET A 88 35.02 74.98 -49.53
CA MET A 88 34.09 75.77 -50.32
C MET A 88 34.40 75.51 -51.80
N ARG A 89 33.55 74.75 -52.51
CA ARG A 89 33.60 74.73 -53.98
C ARG A 89 33.01 76.04 -54.49
N GLN A 90 33.84 76.82 -55.17
CA GLN A 90 33.42 77.95 -55.99
C GLN A 90 32.51 77.49 -57.15
N PRO A 91 31.64 78.37 -57.67
CA PRO A 91 30.69 78.04 -58.72
C PRO A 91 31.41 77.92 -60.07
N ALA A 92 31.00 76.95 -60.89
CA ALA A 92 31.34 76.92 -62.30
C ALA A 92 30.09 77.27 -63.11
N ASP A 93 30.32 78.18 -64.04
CA ASP A 93 29.39 78.84 -64.95
C ASP A 93 28.56 77.90 -65.85
N TYR A 94 27.60 78.54 -66.53
CA TYR A 94 26.78 78.07 -67.67
C TYR A 94 25.46 77.35 -67.34
N LEU A 95 24.33 78.06 -67.45
CA LEU A 95 23.46 77.92 -68.64
C LEU A 95 22.38 79.02 -68.67
N GLN A 96 22.01 79.39 -69.89
CA GLN A 96 21.35 80.60 -70.34
C GLN A 96 19.93 80.84 -69.78
N TRP A 97 19.63 82.13 -69.59
CA TRP A 97 18.28 82.66 -69.45
C TRP A 97 17.65 82.79 -70.84
N GLY A 98 16.47 82.17 -71.02
CA GLY A 98 15.54 82.47 -72.10
C GLY A 98 14.71 83.71 -71.75
N GLU A 99 14.57 84.57 -72.74
CA GLU A 99 14.04 85.92 -72.69
C GLU A 99 12.54 86.00 -72.35
N GLY A 100 12.16 87.08 -71.66
CA GLY A 100 10.77 87.38 -71.33
C GLY A 100 10.66 88.58 -70.39
N HIS A 101 10.95 89.77 -70.91
CA HIS A 101 10.92 91.04 -70.20
C HIS A 101 9.59 91.34 -69.48
N THR A 102 9.66 91.70 -68.19
CA THR A 102 8.96 92.89 -67.64
C THR A 102 9.72 93.51 -66.46
N LYS A 103 10.26 94.70 -66.74
CA LYS A 103 10.62 95.87 -65.91
C LYS A 103 10.59 95.76 -64.37
N SER A 104 11.79 95.96 -63.82
CA SER A 104 12.21 96.71 -62.61
C SER A 104 11.21 96.99 -61.46
N MET A 105 11.64 96.63 -60.24
CA MET A 105 11.83 97.64 -59.19
C MET A 105 12.88 97.16 -58.18
N THR A 106 14.11 97.66 -58.34
CA THR A 106 15.21 97.45 -57.40
C THR A 106 14.98 98.36 -56.19
N VAL A 107 14.44 97.84 -55.09
CA VAL A 107 14.44 98.54 -53.81
C VAL A 107 15.74 98.21 -53.10
N ARG A 108 16.65 99.19 -53.09
CA ARG A 108 17.80 99.22 -52.18
C ARG A 108 17.27 99.29 -50.74
N GLY A 109 17.26 98.16 -50.05
CA GLY A 109 17.08 98.08 -48.61
C GLY A 109 18.37 97.61 -47.96
N GLU A 110 18.97 98.45 -47.12
CA GLU A 110 20.18 98.16 -46.37
C GLU A 110 20.02 96.90 -45.51
N PHE A 111 20.91 95.92 -45.69
CA PHE A 111 20.99 94.75 -44.82
C PHE A 111 21.65 95.16 -43.50
N LEU A 112 20.85 95.32 -42.44
CA LEU A 112 21.33 95.30 -41.07
C LEU A 112 21.88 93.88 -40.77
N ARG A 113 23.20 93.76 -40.78
CA ARG A 113 23.94 92.59 -40.30
C ARG A 113 23.63 92.35 -38.82
N THR A 114 23.04 91.21 -38.50
CA THR A 114 23.06 90.63 -37.15
C THR A 114 23.90 89.34 -37.16
N THR A 115 24.56 89.06 -36.03
CA THR A 115 25.65 88.06 -35.87
C THR A 115 25.21 86.60 -35.84
N ARG A 116 24.03 86.26 -36.39
CA ARG A 116 23.59 84.86 -36.57
C ARG A 116 22.94 84.72 -37.94
N GLY A 117 23.40 83.73 -38.70
CA GLY A 117 23.24 83.60 -40.16
C GLY A 117 21.83 83.75 -40.72
N ALA A 118 21.79 84.10 -42.00
CA ALA A 118 20.57 84.28 -42.78
C ALA A 118 19.77 82.98 -42.90
N ILE A 119 18.54 82.99 -42.39
CA ILE A 119 17.53 81.97 -42.71
C ILE A 119 16.88 82.42 -44.02
N GLY A 120 17.26 81.80 -45.13
CA GLY A 120 16.58 81.94 -46.40
C GLY A 120 15.19 81.31 -46.33
N CYS A 121 14.15 82.12 -46.18
CA CYS A 121 12.78 81.69 -46.42
C CYS A 121 12.61 81.42 -47.93
N ARG A 122 12.40 80.15 -48.29
CA ARG A 122 12.01 79.76 -49.65
C ARG A 122 10.64 80.38 -49.97
N THR A 123 10.64 81.29 -50.93
CA THR A 123 9.43 81.85 -51.54
C THR A 123 8.71 80.76 -52.33
N ASN A 124 7.57 80.28 -51.82
CA ASN A 124 6.54 79.61 -52.62
C ASN A 124 5.20 79.67 -51.87
N SER A 125 4.59 80.86 -51.85
CA SER A 125 3.14 81.06 -51.63
C SER A 125 2.74 82.55 -51.63
N LEU A 126 3.35 83.40 -52.47
CA LEU A 126 2.96 84.82 -52.57
C LEU A 126 2.02 85.12 -53.77
N ASN A 127 1.73 84.12 -54.61
CA ASN A 127 0.86 84.32 -55.78
C ASN A 127 -0.63 84.02 -55.54
N ALA A 128 -1.02 83.46 -54.39
CA ALA A 128 -2.42 83.13 -54.09
C ALA A 128 -3.18 84.24 -53.32
N LEU A 129 -2.51 85.31 -52.89
CA LEU A 129 -3.10 86.37 -52.04
C LEU A 129 -3.28 87.72 -52.76
N MET A 130 -2.97 87.81 -54.06
CA MET A 130 -3.07 89.05 -54.84
C MET A 130 -4.39 89.20 -55.64
N ALA A 131 -5.35 88.28 -55.48
CA ALA A 131 -6.63 88.29 -56.20
C ALA A 131 -7.81 88.92 -55.42
N SER A 132 -7.62 89.28 -54.15
CA SER A 132 -8.58 90.08 -53.38
C SER A 132 -7.97 91.45 -53.12
N GLY A 133 -8.56 92.51 -53.65
CA GLY A 133 -8.12 93.92 -53.54
C GLY A 133 -8.16 94.51 -52.12
N VAL A 134 -7.77 93.74 -51.11
CA VAL A 134 -7.58 94.16 -49.72
C VAL A 134 -6.09 94.01 -49.45
N ARG A 135 -5.37 95.13 -49.39
CA ARG A 135 -4.05 95.13 -48.74
C ARG A 135 -4.33 94.84 -47.26
N PRO A 136 -3.85 93.74 -46.66
CA PRO A 136 -3.77 93.72 -45.23
C PRO A 136 -2.70 94.75 -44.88
N ASP A 137 -3.11 95.86 -44.27
CA ASP A 137 -2.19 96.69 -43.51
C ASP A 137 -1.60 95.78 -42.43
N ALA A 138 -0.46 95.17 -42.76
CA ALA A 138 0.36 94.48 -41.80
C ALA A 138 0.93 95.56 -40.88
N THR A 139 0.20 95.85 -39.81
CA THR A 139 0.77 96.44 -38.61
C THR A 139 1.79 95.45 -38.07
N LEU A 140 3.01 95.51 -38.63
CA LEU A 140 4.19 94.86 -38.10
C LEU A 140 4.59 95.60 -36.81
N LEU A 141 3.81 95.40 -35.75
CA LEU A 141 4.36 95.54 -34.42
C LEU A 141 5.45 94.46 -34.30
N PRO A 142 6.68 94.80 -33.92
CA PRO A 142 7.76 93.83 -33.80
C PRO A 142 7.40 92.88 -32.65
N ARG A 143 6.86 91.71 -33.00
CA ARG A 143 6.70 90.63 -32.04
C ARG A 143 8.09 90.23 -31.57
N THR A 144 8.26 90.09 -30.27
CA THR A 144 9.53 89.60 -29.74
C THR A 144 9.78 88.18 -30.27
N HIS A 145 11.03 87.77 -30.44
CA HIS A 145 11.38 86.42 -30.90
C HIS A 145 10.78 85.31 -29.98
N GLU A 146 10.46 85.65 -28.73
CA GLU A 146 9.72 84.77 -27.82
C GLU A 146 8.23 84.67 -28.16
N GLU A 147 7.56 85.77 -28.51
CA GLU A 147 6.17 85.77 -28.97
C GLU A 147 5.99 85.02 -30.28
N GLU A 148 6.93 85.14 -31.23
CA GLU A 148 6.91 84.33 -32.46
C GLU A 148 7.15 82.84 -32.19
N ARG A 149 8.04 82.50 -31.25
CA ARG A 149 8.24 81.11 -30.81
C ARG A 149 7.03 80.56 -30.08
N GLN A 150 6.35 81.36 -29.26
CA GLN A 150 5.11 80.97 -28.59
C GLN A 150 3.97 80.79 -29.59
N PHE A 151 3.86 81.67 -30.59
CA PHE A 151 2.89 81.54 -31.69
C PHE A 151 3.20 80.32 -32.57
N ALA A 152 4.46 80.08 -32.93
CA ALA A 152 4.87 78.89 -33.67
C ALA A 152 4.67 77.58 -32.87
N ARG A 153 4.71 77.64 -31.54
CA ARG A 153 4.34 76.53 -30.65
C ARG A 153 2.83 76.37 -30.48
N SER A 154 2.05 77.45 -30.63
CA SER A 154 0.59 77.42 -30.51
C SER A 154 -0.11 76.98 -31.80
N ILE A 155 0.56 77.09 -32.96
CA ILE A 155 0.09 76.47 -34.20
C ILE A 155 0.11 74.95 -34.02
N PRO A 156 -1.04 74.26 -34.12
CA PRO A 156 -1.08 72.80 -33.99
C PRO A 156 -0.24 72.19 -35.11
N LYS A 157 0.80 71.45 -34.73
CA LYS A 157 1.64 70.72 -35.70
C LYS A 157 0.76 69.74 -36.45
N PHE A 158 0.76 69.81 -37.79
CA PHE A 158 0.09 68.82 -38.63
C PHE A 158 0.63 67.43 -38.30
N LYS A 159 -0.25 66.57 -37.77
CA LYS A 159 0.05 65.16 -37.57
C LYS A 159 -0.70 64.38 -38.65
N PRO A 160 -0.01 63.53 -39.43
CA PRO A 160 -0.67 62.73 -40.44
C PRO A 160 -1.62 61.72 -39.78
N GLU A 161 -2.71 61.36 -40.48
CA GLU A 161 -3.77 60.49 -39.98
C GLU A 161 -3.24 59.16 -39.43
N HIS A 162 -2.30 58.52 -40.14
CA HIS A 162 -1.67 57.27 -39.70
C HIS A 162 -0.92 57.38 -38.36
N ALA A 163 -0.47 58.57 -37.96
CA ALA A 163 0.22 58.80 -36.68
C ALA A 163 -0.74 59.22 -35.55
N VAL A 164 -1.93 59.73 -35.89
CA VAL A 164 -2.98 60.10 -34.92
C VAL A 164 -3.83 58.89 -34.58
N LEU A 165 -4.16 58.08 -35.58
CA LEU A 165 -4.99 56.87 -35.46
C LEU A 165 -4.15 55.61 -35.28
N ASP A 166 -2.84 55.74 -35.03
CA ASP A 166 -1.97 54.60 -34.77
C ASP A 166 -2.49 53.83 -33.54
N ARG A 167 -2.56 52.49 -33.68
CA ARG A 167 -3.09 51.55 -32.67
C ARG A 167 -4.58 51.69 -32.35
N VAL A 168 -5.33 52.56 -33.02
CA VAL A 168 -6.80 52.60 -32.90
C VAL A 168 -7.38 51.52 -33.81
N VAL A 169 -7.91 50.46 -33.19
CA VAL A 169 -8.50 49.31 -33.87
C VAL A 169 -9.96 49.19 -33.48
N MET A 170 -10.80 49.03 -34.49
CA MET A 170 -12.22 48.82 -34.32
C MET A 170 -12.53 47.32 -34.40
N ARG A 171 -12.93 46.70 -33.28
CA ARG A 171 -13.27 45.27 -33.19
C ARG A 171 -14.78 45.01 -33.21
N PHE A 172 -15.22 44.26 -34.21
CA PHE A 172 -16.58 43.76 -34.34
C PHE A 172 -16.65 42.26 -34.09
N PHE A 173 -17.75 41.82 -33.51
CA PHE A 173 -18.07 40.42 -33.24
C PHE A 173 -19.01 39.91 -34.33
N ALA A 174 -18.61 38.86 -35.04
CA ALA A 174 -19.39 38.29 -36.12
C ALA A 174 -19.40 36.76 -36.10
N TRP A 175 -20.36 36.15 -36.79
CA TRP A 175 -20.36 34.72 -37.05
C TRP A 175 -20.68 34.45 -38.53
N PHE A 176 -20.22 33.31 -39.03
CA PHE A 176 -20.62 32.83 -40.36
C PHE A 176 -20.92 31.33 -40.29
N MET A 177 -21.77 30.87 -41.21
CA MET A 177 -22.14 29.47 -41.36
C MET A 177 -21.25 28.82 -42.42
N GLU A 178 -20.78 27.61 -42.13
CA GLU A 178 -20.03 26.77 -43.06
C GLU A 178 -20.76 25.43 -43.19
N ASP A 179 -21.08 25.02 -44.42
CA ASP A 179 -21.71 23.73 -44.68
C ASP A 179 -20.64 22.63 -44.57
N VAL A 180 -20.98 21.52 -43.90
CA VAL A 180 -20.09 20.36 -43.72
C VAL A 180 -20.69 19.18 -44.47
N PHE A 181 -19.93 18.63 -45.41
CA PHE A 181 -20.30 17.45 -46.16
C PHE A 181 -19.68 16.20 -45.50
N GLU A 182 -20.39 15.07 -45.53
CA GLU A 182 -19.89 13.74 -45.12
C GLU A 182 -19.59 13.51 -43.63
N SER A 183 -20.12 14.32 -42.71
CA SER A 183 -20.05 14.05 -41.26
C SER A 183 -21.31 13.32 -40.77
N GLN A 184 -21.13 12.31 -39.90
CA GLN A 184 -22.24 11.62 -39.23
C GLN A 184 -22.87 12.48 -38.12
N SER A 185 -22.10 13.41 -37.54
CA SER A 185 -22.49 14.19 -36.36
C SER A 185 -23.00 15.59 -36.68
N GLU A 186 -22.56 16.23 -37.77
CA GLU A 186 -22.94 17.60 -38.10
C GLU A 186 -23.18 17.81 -39.61
N LYS A 187 -24.12 18.70 -39.96
CA LYS A 187 -24.38 19.11 -41.35
C LYS A 187 -23.91 20.54 -41.65
N ARG A 188 -23.84 21.37 -40.60
CA ARG A 188 -23.51 22.80 -40.64
C ARG A 188 -22.81 23.16 -39.36
N ARG A 189 -21.79 23.99 -39.47
CA ARG A 189 -21.00 24.50 -38.34
C ARG A 189 -21.09 26.01 -38.29
N ILE A 190 -21.08 26.55 -37.08
CA ILE A 190 -21.17 28.00 -36.83
C ILE A 190 -19.84 28.46 -36.25
N ARG A 191 -19.17 29.40 -36.94
CA ARG A 191 -17.85 29.88 -36.53
C ARG A 191 -17.92 31.34 -36.11
N HIS A 192 -17.49 31.60 -34.88
CA HIS A 192 -17.40 32.95 -34.33
C HIS A 192 -16.05 33.58 -34.65
N VAL A 193 -16.08 34.79 -35.20
CA VAL A 193 -14.90 35.55 -35.62
C VAL A 193 -14.92 36.97 -35.07
N PHE A 194 -13.74 37.55 -34.95
CA PHE A 194 -13.49 38.96 -34.71
C PHE A 194 -13.09 39.61 -36.03
N ILE A 195 -13.77 40.70 -36.38
CA ILE A 195 -13.43 41.55 -37.51
C ILE A 195 -12.76 42.80 -36.94
N ASP A 196 -11.45 42.91 -37.14
CA ASP A 196 -10.64 44.04 -36.69
C ASP A 196 -10.40 45.00 -37.87
N TYR A 197 -10.92 46.23 -37.76
CA TYR A 197 -10.73 47.31 -38.71
C TYR A 197 -9.72 48.32 -38.17
N TYR A 198 -8.59 48.46 -38.85
CA TYR A 198 -7.50 49.37 -38.46
C TYR A 198 -7.73 50.75 -39.07
N LEU A 199 -7.93 51.76 -38.23
CA LEU A 199 -8.25 53.11 -38.71
C LEU A 199 -7.08 53.82 -39.37
N ALA A 200 -5.84 53.50 -38.97
CA ALA A 200 -4.63 54.14 -39.50
C ALA A 200 -4.42 53.91 -41.01
N ASP A 201 -4.81 52.75 -41.53
CA ASP A 201 -4.55 52.32 -42.92
C ASP A 201 -5.78 51.71 -43.62
N ARG A 202 -6.93 51.69 -42.95
CA ARG A 202 -8.21 51.16 -43.46
C ARG A 202 -8.10 49.69 -43.88
N THR A 203 -7.29 48.93 -43.16
CA THR A 203 -7.14 47.48 -43.36
C THR A 203 -8.06 46.69 -42.45
N ILE A 204 -8.46 45.50 -42.88
CA ILE A 204 -9.29 44.57 -42.11
C ILE A 204 -8.51 43.28 -41.88
N GLN A 205 -8.63 42.74 -40.66
CA GLN A 205 -8.16 41.42 -40.27
C GLN A 205 -9.33 40.65 -39.69
N ILE A 206 -9.46 39.37 -40.04
CA ILE A 206 -10.50 38.49 -39.48
C ILE A 206 -9.82 37.36 -38.73
N GLN A 207 -10.11 37.27 -37.44
CA GLN A 207 -9.55 36.25 -36.55
C GLN A 207 -10.65 35.37 -36.00
N GLU A 208 -10.45 34.06 -36.03
CA GLU A 208 -11.35 33.13 -35.36
C GLU A 208 -10.98 32.97 -33.89
N ARG A 209 -11.99 32.91 -33.02
CA ARG A 209 -11.78 32.64 -31.60
C ARG A 209 -11.25 31.21 -31.41
N PRO A 210 -10.14 31.01 -30.69
CA PRO A 210 -9.65 29.67 -30.40
C PRO A 210 -10.61 28.94 -29.43
N VAL A 211 -11.06 27.75 -29.81
CA VAL A 211 -11.94 26.86 -29.04
C VAL A 211 -11.19 25.56 -28.82
N LYS A 212 -11.02 25.17 -27.55
CA LYS A 212 -10.36 23.92 -27.19
C LYS A 212 -11.08 22.73 -27.82
N ASN A 213 -10.32 21.76 -28.33
CA ASN A 213 -10.84 20.53 -28.92
C ASN A 213 -11.75 20.72 -30.15
N SER A 214 -11.66 21.85 -30.85
CA SER A 214 -12.42 22.11 -32.08
C SER A 214 -11.99 21.25 -33.27
N GLY A 215 -10.76 20.73 -33.27
CA GLY A 215 -10.22 19.87 -34.34
C GLY A 215 -9.93 20.60 -35.66
N ILE A 216 -10.07 21.93 -35.69
CA ILE A 216 -9.90 22.77 -36.89
C ILE A 216 -8.71 23.71 -36.66
N PRO A 217 -7.90 24.03 -37.69
CA PRO A 217 -6.90 25.09 -37.58
C PRO A 217 -7.59 26.44 -37.34
N GLN A 218 -7.34 27.03 -36.17
CA GLN A 218 -7.90 28.31 -35.72
C GLN A 218 -6.83 29.41 -35.70
N GLY A 219 -7.25 30.67 -35.76
CA GLY A 219 -6.38 31.85 -35.78
C GLY A 219 -6.83 32.86 -36.84
N ASP A 220 -5.89 33.48 -37.54
CA ASP A 220 -6.18 34.43 -38.61
C ASP A 220 -6.89 33.73 -39.79
N LEU A 221 -8.19 33.99 -39.95
CA LEU A 221 -8.98 33.55 -41.10
C LEU A 221 -8.68 34.40 -42.34
N VAL A 222 -8.48 35.71 -42.13
CA VAL A 222 -8.08 36.66 -43.16
C VAL A 222 -6.98 37.55 -42.59
N LYS A 223 -5.79 37.52 -43.24
CA LYS A 223 -4.65 38.37 -42.84
C LYS A 223 -4.97 39.84 -43.03
N ARG A 224 -4.32 40.73 -42.28
CA ARG A 224 -4.49 42.18 -42.37
C ARG A 224 -4.17 42.73 -43.76
N HIS A 225 -5.17 43.26 -44.45
CA HIS A 225 -5.01 44.05 -45.69
C HIS A 225 -6.31 44.79 -46.01
N ARG A 226 -6.30 45.64 -47.04
CA ARG A 226 -7.52 46.34 -47.50
C ARG A 226 -8.38 45.37 -48.32
N ILE A 227 -9.60 45.14 -47.87
CA ILE A 227 -10.52 44.19 -48.52
C ILE A 227 -11.39 44.94 -49.53
N PRO A 228 -11.42 44.53 -50.80
CA PRO A 228 -12.32 45.12 -51.80
C PRO A 228 -13.78 44.74 -51.51
N ARG A 229 -14.73 45.65 -51.78
CA ARG A 229 -16.17 45.38 -51.58
C ARG A 229 -16.68 44.25 -52.47
N ASP A 230 -16.25 44.24 -53.73
CA ASP A 230 -16.42 43.13 -54.64
C ASP A 230 -15.05 42.67 -55.12
N HIS A 231 -14.78 41.36 -55.00
CA HIS A 231 -13.53 40.77 -55.47
C HIS A 231 -13.46 40.75 -57.01
N ARG A 232 -14.60 40.78 -57.70
CA ARG A 232 -14.67 40.72 -59.17
C ARG A 232 -14.56 42.08 -59.83
N ASP A 233 -14.94 43.14 -59.12
CA ASP A 233 -14.97 44.51 -59.64
C ASP A 233 -14.01 45.42 -58.89
N ALA A 234 -12.88 45.73 -59.51
CA ALA A 234 -11.86 46.63 -58.96
C ALA A 234 -12.37 48.08 -58.82
N SER A 235 -13.46 48.45 -59.48
CA SER A 235 -14.06 49.79 -59.40
C SER A 235 -14.97 49.98 -58.18
N ALA A 236 -15.37 48.89 -57.51
CA ALA A 236 -16.28 48.88 -56.36
C ALA A 236 -15.68 49.46 -55.07
N GLY A 237 -14.38 49.75 -55.06
CA GLY A 237 -13.68 50.31 -53.90
C GLY A 237 -13.43 49.31 -52.78
N PHE A 238 -12.99 49.82 -51.63
CA PHE A 238 -12.65 49.02 -50.45
C PHE A 238 -13.73 49.16 -49.36
N LEU A 239 -13.86 48.13 -48.53
CA LEU A 239 -14.74 48.18 -47.37
C LEU A 239 -14.31 49.32 -46.42
N SER A 240 -15.30 50.11 -46.00
CA SER A 240 -15.13 51.20 -45.03
C SER A 240 -15.81 50.83 -43.71
N LEU A 241 -15.59 51.66 -42.68
CA LEU A 241 -16.23 51.48 -41.37
C LEU A 241 -17.76 51.53 -41.45
N GLU A 242 -18.31 52.28 -42.41
CA GLU A 242 -19.76 52.43 -42.60
C GLU A 242 -20.45 51.13 -43.06
N ASP A 243 -19.68 50.22 -43.67
CA ASP A 243 -20.15 48.91 -44.14
C ASP A 243 -20.20 47.86 -43.01
N LEU A 244 -19.61 48.16 -41.84
CA LEU A 244 -19.49 47.25 -40.69
C LEU A 244 -20.45 47.66 -39.57
N ARG A 245 -21.76 47.55 -39.82
CA ARG A 245 -22.80 47.90 -38.85
C ARG A 245 -23.23 46.69 -38.03
N VAL A 246 -23.49 46.91 -36.73
CA VAL A 246 -24.02 45.88 -35.84
C VAL A 246 -25.46 45.53 -36.25
N GLY A 247 -25.72 44.25 -36.49
CA GLY A 247 -27.01 43.73 -36.98
C GLY A 247 -27.03 43.47 -38.49
N ASP A 248 -26.09 44.04 -39.25
CA ASP A 248 -25.98 43.84 -40.69
C ASP A 248 -25.05 42.67 -41.06
N ALA A 249 -25.23 42.19 -42.29
CA ALA A 249 -24.41 41.13 -42.86
C ALA A 249 -23.42 41.72 -43.89
N VAL A 250 -22.14 41.39 -43.75
CA VAL A 250 -21.08 41.83 -44.66
C VAL A 250 -20.55 40.64 -45.47
N CYS A 251 -20.48 40.80 -46.80
CA CYS A 251 -19.90 39.79 -47.68
C CYS A 251 -18.41 40.07 -47.86
N ILE A 252 -17.56 39.13 -47.45
CA ILE A 252 -16.11 39.20 -47.55
C ILE A 252 -15.62 37.91 -48.19
N TYR A 253 -14.96 37.99 -49.35
CA TYR A 253 -14.45 36.83 -50.08
C TYR A 253 -15.49 35.72 -50.29
N SER A 254 -16.69 36.09 -50.70
CA SER A 254 -17.83 35.18 -50.93
C SER A 254 -18.35 34.46 -49.68
N LYS A 255 -17.95 34.90 -48.49
CA LYS A 255 -18.53 34.46 -47.21
C LYS A 255 -19.33 35.61 -46.60
N VAL A 256 -20.52 35.29 -46.11
CA VAL A 256 -21.40 36.26 -45.44
C VAL A 256 -21.16 36.18 -43.94
N PHE A 257 -20.68 37.27 -43.36
CA PHE A 257 -20.45 37.42 -41.93
C PHE A 257 -21.59 38.25 -41.32
N TYR A 258 -22.25 37.71 -40.31
CA TYR A 258 -23.30 38.39 -39.57
C TYR A 258 -22.70 39.07 -38.35
N ILE A 259 -22.70 40.40 -38.33
CA ILE A 259 -22.14 41.18 -37.23
C ILE A 259 -23.19 41.28 -36.13
N TYR A 260 -22.89 40.73 -34.95
CA TYR A 260 -23.83 40.70 -33.83
C TYR A 260 -23.47 41.67 -32.70
N GLY A 261 -22.26 42.22 -32.72
CA GLY A 261 -21.87 43.22 -31.72
C GLY A 261 -20.54 43.88 -32.02
N CYS A 262 -20.17 44.82 -31.18
CA CYS A 262 -18.88 45.48 -31.18
C CYS A 262 -18.37 45.66 -29.74
N ASN A 263 -17.07 45.90 -29.57
CA ASN A 263 -16.50 46.14 -28.24
C ASN A 263 -16.88 47.55 -27.70
N ASP A 264 -16.68 47.80 -26.41
CA ASP A 264 -17.12 49.08 -25.82
C ASP A 264 -16.34 50.29 -26.37
N SER A 265 -15.06 50.12 -26.71
CA SER A 265 -14.25 51.20 -27.27
C SER A 265 -14.66 51.58 -28.71
N THR A 266 -15.05 50.61 -29.53
CA THR A 266 -15.62 50.88 -30.85
C THR A 266 -16.96 51.57 -30.74
N ARG A 267 -17.81 51.15 -29.80
CA ARG A 267 -19.10 51.79 -29.60
C ARG A 267 -18.93 53.25 -29.26
N GLN A 268 -18.09 53.57 -28.29
CA GLN A 268 -17.81 54.97 -27.91
C GLN A 268 -17.27 55.79 -29.10
N PHE A 269 -16.41 55.18 -29.91
CA PHE A 269 -15.86 55.84 -31.10
C PHE A 269 -16.92 56.10 -32.16
N LEU A 270 -17.74 55.10 -32.47
CA LEU A 270 -18.84 55.23 -33.43
C LEU A 270 -19.87 56.26 -32.95
N GLU A 271 -20.21 56.29 -31.66
CA GLU A 271 -21.13 57.27 -31.06
C GLU A 271 -20.59 58.70 -31.19
N CYS A 272 -19.27 58.86 -31.10
CA CYS A 272 -18.61 60.15 -31.27
C CYS A 272 -18.52 60.61 -32.74
N GLN A 273 -18.53 59.66 -33.70
CA GLN A 273 -18.50 59.95 -35.14
C GLN A 273 -19.89 60.04 -35.78
N ALA A 274 -20.93 59.53 -35.10
CA ALA A 274 -22.30 59.52 -35.59
C ALA A 274 -22.87 60.93 -35.82
N ALA A 275 -23.72 61.05 -36.84
CA ALA A 275 -24.43 62.31 -37.11
C ALA A 275 -25.44 62.62 -35.97
N PRO A 276 -25.80 63.90 -35.74
CA PRO A 276 -26.77 64.24 -34.70
C PRO A 276 -28.11 63.51 -34.92
N GLY A 277 -28.43 62.53 -34.04
CA GLY A 277 -29.66 61.74 -34.09
C GLY A 277 -29.51 60.29 -34.54
N GLU A 278 -28.31 59.85 -34.95
CA GLU A 278 -28.03 58.45 -35.30
C GLU A 278 -27.66 57.64 -34.04
N VAL A 279 -28.51 56.67 -33.68
CA VAL A 279 -28.28 55.77 -32.55
C VAL A 279 -27.72 54.45 -33.08
N ILE A 280 -26.53 54.07 -32.60
CA ILE A 280 -25.91 52.80 -32.96
C ILE A 280 -26.70 51.65 -32.31
N PRO A 281 -27.08 50.61 -33.08
CA PRO A 281 -27.77 49.46 -32.52
C PRO A 281 -26.99 48.83 -31.35
N PRO A 282 -27.67 48.46 -30.25
CA PRO A 282 -27.03 47.72 -29.18
C PRO A 282 -26.54 46.35 -29.68
N ASN A 283 -25.62 45.75 -28.92
CA ASN A 283 -25.15 44.40 -29.20
C ASN A 283 -26.34 43.45 -29.09
N LEU A 284 -26.44 42.51 -30.02
CA LEU A 284 -27.52 41.54 -30.02
C LEU A 284 -27.48 40.70 -28.73
N PRO A 285 -28.65 40.35 -28.15
CA PRO A 285 -28.70 39.57 -26.92
C PRO A 285 -28.08 38.18 -27.14
N PRO A 286 -27.45 37.57 -26.11
CA PRO A 286 -26.78 36.28 -26.24
C PRO A 286 -27.66 35.15 -26.79
N GLU A 287 -28.97 35.22 -26.54
CA GLU A 287 -29.98 34.24 -27.01
C GLU A 287 -30.20 34.27 -28.52
N SER A 288 -29.96 35.42 -29.16
CA SER A 288 -30.13 35.59 -30.62
C SER A 288 -28.90 35.17 -31.42
N ILE A 289 -27.78 34.93 -30.74
CA ILE A 289 -26.54 34.48 -31.38
C ILE A 289 -26.62 32.95 -31.49
N PRO A 290 -26.59 32.39 -32.71
CA PRO A 290 -26.75 30.96 -32.87
C PRO A 290 -25.52 30.23 -32.33
N GLN A 291 -25.77 29.18 -31.56
CA GLN A 291 -24.73 28.29 -31.05
C GLN A 291 -24.51 27.14 -32.02
N ASP A 292 -23.27 26.66 -32.09
CA ASP A 292 -22.96 25.46 -32.84
C ASP A 292 -23.63 24.23 -32.19
N PRO A 293 -24.58 23.56 -32.87
CA PRO A 293 -25.30 22.42 -32.32
C PRO A 293 -24.37 21.28 -31.88
N TYR A 294 -23.28 21.04 -32.62
CA TYR A 294 -22.36 19.95 -32.35
C TYR A 294 -21.55 20.20 -31.07
N LEU A 295 -21.05 21.44 -30.89
CA LEU A 295 -20.32 21.82 -29.68
C LEU A 295 -21.24 21.81 -28.45
N ALA A 296 -22.50 22.23 -28.59
CA ALA A 296 -23.47 22.22 -27.50
C ALA A 296 -23.80 20.80 -27.01
N GLU A 297 -24.04 19.86 -27.93
CA GLU A 297 -24.33 18.45 -27.59
C GLU A 297 -23.11 17.77 -26.92
N ARG A 298 -21.91 18.02 -27.44
CA ARG A 298 -20.67 17.51 -26.86
C ARG A 298 -20.45 18.04 -25.44
N GLN A 299 -20.64 19.34 -25.21
CA GLN A 299 -20.51 19.94 -23.88
C GLN A 299 -21.53 19.38 -22.90
N ALA A 300 -22.79 19.20 -23.33
CA ALA A 300 -23.82 18.57 -22.50
C ALA A 300 -23.42 17.14 -22.10
N THR A 301 -22.85 16.39 -23.03
CA THR A 301 -22.34 15.03 -22.79
C THR A 301 -21.14 15.03 -21.84
N GLU A 302 -20.16 15.92 -22.04
CA GLU A 302 -19.00 16.06 -21.16
C GLU A 302 -19.42 16.44 -19.72
N ILE A 303 -20.38 17.36 -19.56
CA ILE A 303 -20.94 17.74 -18.25
C ILE A 303 -21.66 16.56 -17.59
N ALA A 304 -22.44 15.80 -18.37
CA ALA A 304 -23.13 14.62 -17.85
C ALA A 304 -22.15 13.51 -17.41
N VAL A 305 -21.04 13.34 -18.12
CA VAL A 305 -19.99 12.38 -17.78
C VAL A 305 -19.18 12.85 -16.57
N MET A 306 -18.78 14.12 -16.50
CA MET A 306 -18.05 14.68 -15.35
C MET A 306 -18.86 14.59 -14.04
N ARG A 307 -20.18 14.78 -14.10
CA ARG A 307 -21.05 14.61 -12.92
C ARG A 307 -21.06 13.18 -12.37
N LYS A 308 -20.75 12.17 -13.20
CA LYS A 308 -20.72 10.77 -12.77
C LYS A 308 -19.38 10.34 -12.16
N THR A 309 -18.28 11.07 -12.37
CA THR A 309 -16.94 10.56 -12.04
C THR A 309 -16.28 11.18 -10.80
N HIS A 310 -16.78 12.33 -10.28
CA HIS A 310 -16.09 13.06 -9.20
C HIS A 310 -16.91 13.37 -7.94
N VAL A 311 -18.04 12.70 -7.75
CA VAL A 311 -18.63 12.61 -6.41
C VAL A 311 -18.22 11.25 -5.88
N THR A 312 -17.16 11.20 -5.05
CA THR A 312 -17.10 10.16 -4.02
C THR A 312 -18.46 10.22 -3.34
N GLN A 313 -19.32 9.22 -3.61
CA GLN A 313 -20.59 9.09 -2.89
C GLN A 313 -20.27 9.36 -1.44
N HIS A 314 -20.97 10.32 -0.81
CA HIS A 314 -20.85 10.56 0.62
C HIS A 314 -20.86 9.17 1.27
N VAL A 315 -19.71 8.76 1.84
CA VAL A 315 -19.66 7.51 2.57
C VAL A 315 -20.75 7.66 3.62
N PRO A 316 -21.75 6.74 3.67
CA PRO A 316 -22.81 6.84 4.65
C PRO A 316 -22.17 7.12 6.01
N GLU A 317 -22.59 8.18 6.70
CA GLU A 317 -21.95 8.67 7.93
C GLU A 317 -21.73 7.54 8.94
N GLU A 318 -22.63 6.57 8.95
CA GLU A 318 -22.59 5.33 9.73
C GLU A 318 -21.39 4.42 9.42
N LYS A 319 -20.96 4.29 8.16
CA LYS A 319 -19.83 3.44 7.77
C LYS A 319 -18.51 4.04 8.24
N LEU A 320 -18.34 5.35 8.08
CA LEU A 320 -17.16 6.05 8.58
C LEU A 320 -17.15 6.06 10.11
N ALA A 321 -18.28 6.32 10.76
CA ALA A 321 -18.39 6.29 12.21
C ALA A 321 -18.07 4.89 12.78
N LYS A 322 -18.54 3.82 12.13
CA LYS A 322 -18.23 2.44 12.51
C LYS A 322 -16.74 2.12 12.36
N PHE A 323 -16.14 2.53 11.24
CA PHE A 323 -14.70 2.38 11.02
C PHE A 323 -13.90 3.08 12.13
N LEU A 324 -14.24 4.33 12.46
CA LEU A 324 -13.53 5.10 13.48
C LEU A 324 -13.69 4.54 14.90
N ARG A 325 -14.84 3.93 15.23
CA ARG A 325 -15.08 3.32 16.55
C ARG A 325 -14.33 2.02 16.76
N HIS A 326 -14.21 1.21 15.71
CA HIS A 326 -13.69 -0.15 15.79
C HIS A 326 -12.42 -0.35 14.95
N ASP A 327 -11.67 0.73 14.68
CA ASP A 327 -10.42 0.65 13.93
C ASP A 327 -9.43 -0.25 14.68
N ARG A 328 -8.79 -1.16 13.94
CA ARG A 328 -7.85 -2.19 14.44
C ARG A 328 -8.44 -3.20 15.43
N GLU A 329 -9.74 -3.17 15.69
CA GLU A 329 -10.41 -4.18 16.50
C GLU A 329 -10.78 -5.40 15.63
N VAL A 330 -10.16 -6.54 15.94
CA VAL A 330 -10.32 -7.79 15.18
C VAL A 330 -10.66 -8.92 16.14
N LEU A 331 -11.74 -9.63 15.84
CA LEU A 331 -12.09 -10.84 16.58
C LEU A 331 -11.41 -12.05 15.96
N ARG A 332 -10.46 -12.66 16.67
CA ARG A 332 -9.78 -13.91 16.30
C ARG A 332 -10.43 -15.13 16.97
N PHE A 333 -10.91 -16.05 16.14
CA PHE A 333 -11.44 -17.35 16.56
C PHE A 333 -10.57 -18.49 16.02
N TYR A 334 -10.42 -19.55 16.81
CA TYR A 334 -9.77 -20.79 16.39
C TYR A 334 -10.83 -21.82 16.04
N ALA A 335 -10.68 -22.40 14.85
CA ALA A 335 -11.65 -23.29 14.29
C ALA A 335 -11.03 -24.52 13.62
N ILE A 336 -11.85 -25.55 13.44
CA ILE A 336 -11.49 -26.79 12.77
C ILE A 336 -12.49 -27.03 11.65
N TRP A 337 -11.98 -27.41 10.49
CA TRP A 337 -12.79 -27.90 9.40
C TRP A 337 -12.52 -29.40 9.24
N ASP A 338 -13.51 -30.22 9.61
CA ASP A 338 -13.42 -31.67 9.53
C ASP A 338 -14.04 -32.19 8.23
N ASN A 339 -13.17 -32.66 7.34
CA ASN A 339 -13.56 -33.23 6.07
C ASN A 339 -13.25 -34.73 5.98
N ARG A 340 -12.89 -35.40 7.08
CA ARG A 340 -12.44 -36.81 7.10
C ARG A 340 -13.46 -37.81 6.54
N HIS A 341 -14.72 -37.41 6.41
CA HIS A 341 -15.78 -38.20 5.78
C HIS A 341 -15.59 -38.36 4.24
N LEU A 342 -14.74 -37.54 3.61
CA LEU A 342 -14.41 -37.64 2.18
C LEU A 342 -13.22 -38.58 1.95
N VAL A 343 -13.10 -39.14 0.74
CA VAL A 343 -12.05 -40.12 0.36
C VAL A 343 -10.62 -39.58 0.56
N TYR A 344 -10.41 -38.28 0.32
CA TYR A 344 -9.16 -37.56 0.61
C TYR A 344 -9.36 -36.49 1.68
N GLY A 345 -10.29 -36.79 2.58
CA GLY A 345 -10.69 -35.94 3.68
C GLY A 345 -9.62 -35.83 4.75
N GLU A 346 -9.54 -34.67 5.36
CA GLU A 346 -8.59 -34.40 6.43
C GLU A 346 -9.17 -33.34 7.38
N LEU A 347 -8.52 -33.21 8.53
CA LEU A 347 -8.88 -32.24 9.55
C LEU A 347 -7.96 -31.02 9.42
N ARG A 348 -8.51 -29.89 9.01
CA ARG A 348 -7.76 -28.62 8.86
C ARG A 348 -7.98 -27.70 10.04
N GLN A 349 -6.91 -27.03 10.46
CA GLN A 349 -6.96 -26.01 11.50
C GLN A 349 -7.03 -24.64 10.83
N LEU A 350 -8.03 -23.86 11.21
CA LEU A 350 -8.33 -22.56 10.65
C LEU A 350 -8.33 -21.49 11.74
N ILE A 351 -7.89 -20.29 11.40
CA ILE A 351 -8.04 -19.08 12.20
C ILE A 351 -9.00 -18.17 11.46
N ILE A 352 -10.07 -17.75 12.12
CA ILE A 352 -11.07 -16.82 11.56
C ILE A 352 -10.82 -15.45 12.19
N HIS A 353 -10.60 -14.43 11.35
CA HIS A 353 -10.57 -13.03 11.74
C HIS A 353 -11.86 -12.34 11.32
N PHE A 354 -12.56 -11.71 12.26
CA PHE A 354 -13.72 -10.86 12.01
C PHE A 354 -13.35 -9.40 12.30
N PHE A 355 -13.34 -8.56 11.28
CA PHE A 355 -13.01 -7.13 11.41
C PHE A 355 -14.26 -6.32 11.75
N LEU A 356 -14.29 -5.74 12.95
CA LEU A 356 -15.46 -4.99 13.45
C LEU A 356 -15.70 -3.68 12.68
N ALA A 357 -14.64 -3.08 12.12
CA ALA A 357 -14.73 -1.86 11.33
C ALA A 357 -15.64 -1.99 10.09
N ASP A 358 -15.59 -3.14 9.40
CA ASP A 358 -16.24 -3.33 8.09
C ASP A 358 -17.16 -4.56 8.00
N ASP A 359 -17.32 -5.34 9.07
CA ASP A 359 -18.00 -6.64 9.09
C ASP A 359 -17.44 -7.62 8.04
N THR A 360 -16.12 -7.64 7.88
CA THR A 360 -15.46 -8.54 6.93
C THR A 360 -14.81 -9.71 7.66
N VAL A 361 -14.77 -10.85 6.99
CA VAL A 361 -14.19 -12.09 7.50
C VAL A 361 -13.00 -12.47 6.65
N GLU A 362 -11.91 -12.84 7.31
CA GLU A 362 -10.74 -13.48 6.70
C GLU A 362 -10.53 -14.83 7.40
N VAL A 363 -10.17 -15.84 6.63
CA VAL A 363 -9.90 -17.18 7.17
C VAL A 363 -8.49 -17.58 6.76
N LEU A 364 -7.67 -17.95 7.73
CA LEU A 364 -6.30 -18.40 7.54
C LEU A 364 -6.17 -19.89 7.86
N GLU A 365 -5.40 -20.63 7.08
CA GLU A 365 -5.06 -22.03 7.33
C GLU A 365 -3.76 -22.11 8.14
N VAL A 366 -3.78 -22.87 9.23
CA VAL A 366 -2.59 -23.16 10.04
C VAL A 366 -1.99 -24.49 9.57
N LEU A 367 -0.88 -24.39 8.84
CA LEU A 367 -0.17 -25.55 8.31
C LEU A 367 0.81 -26.10 9.36
N PRO A 368 0.74 -27.40 9.73
CA PRO A 368 1.75 -28.01 10.57
C PRO A 368 3.06 -28.20 9.80
N GLN A 369 4.17 -28.31 10.53
CA GLN A 369 5.48 -28.59 9.95
C GLN A 369 5.45 -29.94 9.21
N ASN A 370 6.06 -29.99 8.03
CA ASN A 370 6.07 -31.16 7.14
C ASN A 370 4.66 -31.61 6.66
N SER A 371 3.69 -30.69 6.54
CA SER A 371 2.35 -30.99 6.01
C SER A 371 2.32 -31.38 4.52
N GLY A 372 3.40 -31.11 3.76
CA GLY A 372 3.46 -31.34 2.32
C GLY A 372 2.61 -30.37 1.50
N ARG A 373 2.10 -29.29 2.10
CA ARG A 373 1.32 -28.25 1.43
C ARG A 373 2.17 -27.05 1.06
N ASP A 374 1.78 -26.42 -0.05
CA ASP A 374 2.30 -25.11 -0.43
C ASP A 374 1.95 -24.09 0.67
N PRO A 375 2.91 -23.26 1.14
CA PRO A 375 2.68 -22.28 2.19
C PRO A 375 1.82 -21.10 1.70
N PHE A 376 0.52 -21.36 1.50
CA PHE A 376 -0.48 -20.34 1.23
C PHE A 376 -1.41 -20.21 2.45
N PRO A 377 -1.15 -19.26 3.37
CA PRO A 377 -1.89 -19.17 4.63
C PRO A 377 -3.31 -18.65 4.44
N ALA A 378 -3.64 -17.94 3.35
CA ALA A 378 -4.97 -17.38 3.15
C ALA A 378 -5.95 -18.44 2.62
N PHE A 379 -6.78 -18.99 3.49
CA PHE A 379 -7.86 -19.90 3.08
C PHE A 379 -9.03 -19.15 2.44
N LEU A 380 -9.36 -17.97 2.98
CA LEU A 380 -10.36 -17.03 2.44
C LEU A 380 -9.85 -15.60 2.59
N ARG A 381 -9.74 -14.89 1.46
CA ARG A 381 -9.40 -13.45 1.45
C ARG A 381 -10.44 -12.65 2.23
N ARG A 382 -10.00 -11.62 2.96
CA ARG A 382 -10.87 -10.65 3.65
C ARG A 382 -12.00 -10.17 2.73
N GLN A 383 -13.24 -10.51 3.09
CA GLN A 383 -14.44 -10.07 2.39
C GLN A 383 -15.69 -10.23 3.27
N LYS A 384 -16.82 -9.65 2.87
CA LYS A 384 -18.10 -9.94 3.53
C LYS A 384 -18.57 -11.34 3.13
N VAL A 385 -18.84 -12.19 4.11
CA VAL A 385 -19.27 -13.57 3.87
C VAL A 385 -20.78 -13.66 4.03
N PRO A 386 -21.52 -14.15 3.02
CA PRO A 386 -22.97 -14.33 3.11
C PRO A 386 -23.33 -15.58 3.93
N LYS A 387 -24.40 -15.51 4.71
CA LYS A 387 -24.97 -16.64 5.47
C LYS A 387 -25.57 -17.70 4.55
N GLN A 388 -26.30 -17.24 3.52
CA GLN A 388 -26.86 -18.06 2.46
C GLN A 388 -26.24 -17.63 1.14
N HIS A 389 -25.55 -18.56 0.48
CA HIS A 389 -24.90 -18.27 -0.79
C HIS A 389 -25.89 -18.45 -1.94
N THR A 390 -26.57 -17.36 -2.32
CA THR A 390 -27.44 -17.34 -3.50
C THR A 390 -26.58 -17.09 -4.74
N MET A 391 -26.52 -18.05 -5.66
CA MET A 391 -25.80 -17.90 -6.92
C MET A 391 -26.61 -17.04 -7.90
N THR A 392 -26.46 -15.72 -7.83
CA THR A 392 -27.00 -14.80 -8.85
C THR A 392 -25.92 -14.43 -9.85
N GLN A 393 -26.26 -14.40 -11.15
CA GLN A 393 -25.34 -14.10 -12.26
C GLN A 393 -24.79 -12.66 -12.24
N PHE A 394 -25.38 -11.78 -11.42
CA PHE A 394 -25.03 -10.37 -11.32
C PHE A 394 -24.48 -10.06 -9.92
N ALA A 395 -23.22 -9.61 -9.86
CA ALA A 395 -22.50 -9.34 -8.60
C ALA A 395 -23.13 -8.23 -7.75
N GLU A 396 -23.81 -7.27 -8.38
CA GLU A 396 -24.43 -6.12 -7.70
C GLU A 396 -25.69 -6.51 -6.93
N HIS A 397 -26.45 -7.50 -7.41
CA HIS A 397 -27.65 -7.98 -6.73
C HIS A 397 -27.32 -8.80 -5.48
N SER A 398 -26.15 -9.46 -5.45
CA SER A 398 -25.70 -10.28 -4.32
C SER A 398 -25.47 -9.49 -3.02
N LEU A 399 -25.19 -8.19 -3.09
CA LEU A 399 -24.95 -7.36 -1.90
C LEU A 399 -26.23 -6.86 -1.23
N VAL A 400 -27.34 -6.82 -1.97
CA VAL A 400 -28.63 -6.32 -1.49
C VAL A 400 -29.52 -7.46 -1.00
N THR A 401 -29.40 -8.65 -1.59
CA THR A 401 -30.25 -9.80 -1.25
C THR A 401 -29.67 -10.72 -0.18
N ASN A 402 -28.36 -10.73 0.05
CA ASN A 402 -27.74 -11.68 0.97
C ASN A 402 -27.56 -11.08 2.37
N GLU A 403 -27.99 -11.82 3.39
CA GLU A 403 -27.63 -11.53 4.77
C GLU A 403 -26.17 -11.93 5.05
N PHE A 404 -25.39 -11.01 5.61
CA PHE A 404 -23.98 -11.24 5.94
C PHE A 404 -23.79 -11.69 7.39
N PHE A 405 -22.70 -12.41 7.65
CA PHE A 405 -22.31 -12.75 9.02
C PHE A 405 -21.97 -11.50 9.83
N GLY A 406 -22.50 -11.42 11.04
CA GLY A 406 -22.13 -10.44 12.05
C GLY A 406 -21.35 -11.06 13.21
N ALA A 407 -20.80 -10.23 14.09
CA ALA A 407 -20.03 -10.69 15.26
C ALA A 407 -20.81 -11.66 16.17
N ARG A 408 -22.15 -11.56 16.22
CA ARG A 408 -23.03 -12.41 17.05
C ARG A 408 -23.17 -13.84 16.56
N ASP A 409 -22.88 -14.08 15.28
CA ASP A 409 -23.03 -15.39 14.65
C ASP A 409 -21.84 -16.32 14.97
N PHE A 410 -20.69 -15.75 15.36
CA PHE A 410 -19.51 -16.50 15.76
C PHE A 410 -19.57 -16.82 17.26
N ARG A 411 -19.89 -18.07 17.61
CA ARG A 411 -19.94 -18.55 18.99
C ARG A 411 -19.01 -19.73 19.20
N ILE A 412 -18.38 -19.82 20.36
CA ILE A 412 -17.61 -21.01 20.73
C ILE A 412 -18.56 -22.20 20.89
N GLY A 413 -18.18 -23.34 20.31
CA GLY A 413 -19.00 -24.55 20.26
C GLY A 413 -20.01 -24.60 19.12
N SER A 414 -20.10 -23.54 18.29
CA SER A 414 -20.99 -23.51 17.12
C SER A 414 -20.28 -23.90 15.82
N VAL A 415 -21.05 -24.44 14.88
CA VAL A 415 -20.61 -24.70 13.50
C VAL A 415 -21.09 -23.56 12.60
N VAL A 416 -20.15 -22.90 11.94
CA VAL A 416 -20.41 -21.82 10.97
C VAL A 416 -20.21 -22.37 9.56
N SER A 417 -21.22 -22.21 8.70
CA SER A 417 -21.12 -22.60 7.28
C SER A 417 -20.52 -21.47 6.45
N ILE A 418 -19.25 -21.61 6.06
CA ILE A 418 -18.55 -20.64 5.21
C ILE A 418 -18.50 -21.18 3.79
N TYR A 419 -19.27 -20.61 2.85
CA TYR A 419 -19.39 -21.08 1.46
C TYR A 419 -19.66 -22.60 1.35
N GLY A 420 -20.53 -23.13 2.21
CA GLY A 420 -20.89 -24.55 2.24
C GLY A 420 -19.91 -25.46 2.99
N ARG A 421 -18.85 -24.90 3.61
CA ARG A 421 -17.91 -25.64 4.45
C ARG A 421 -18.29 -25.49 5.92
N PRO A 422 -18.64 -26.57 6.64
CA PRO A 422 -18.97 -26.51 8.05
C PRO A 422 -17.70 -26.36 8.90
N VAL A 423 -17.49 -25.17 9.45
CA VAL A 423 -16.31 -24.83 10.26
C VAL A 423 -16.71 -24.77 11.73
N TYR A 424 -16.11 -25.61 12.57
CA TYR A 424 -16.40 -25.69 13.99
C TYR A 424 -15.48 -24.78 14.80
N ILE A 425 -16.03 -23.87 15.60
CA ILE A 425 -15.25 -22.94 16.43
C ILE A 425 -15.05 -23.53 17.82
N TYR A 426 -13.81 -23.72 18.25
CA TYR A 426 -13.51 -24.36 19.54
C TYR A 426 -12.88 -23.42 20.56
N ASP A 427 -12.24 -22.33 20.13
CA ASP A 427 -11.57 -21.38 21.02
C ASP A 427 -11.54 -19.96 20.41
N CYS A 428 -11.21 -18.96 21.21
CA CYS A 428 -11.09 -17.56 20.82
C CYS A 428 -9.96 -16.85 21.59
N ASP A 429 -9.46 -15.75 21.03
CA ASP A 429 -8.41 -14.95 21.68
C ASP A 429 -8.91 -14.20 22.93
N ASN A 430 -8.00 -13.77 23.81
CA ASN A 430 -8.38 -13.09 25.05
C ASN A 430 -9.18 -11.81 24.80
N TYR A 431 -8.75 -10.99 23.84
CA TYR A 431 -9.49 -9.78 23.45
C TYR A 431 -10.93 -10.11 23.00
N THR A 432 -11.09 -11.16 22.20
CA THR A 432 -12.43 -11.57 21.74
C THR A 432 -13.31 -12.06 22.85
N ARG A 433 -12.72 -12.74 23.84
CA ARG A 433 -13.42 -13.24 25.02
C ARG A 433 -14.01 -12.10 25.83
N GLU A 434 -13.21 -11.06 26.06
CA GLU A 434 -13.64 -9.83 26.73
C GLU A 434 -14.72 -9.10 25.93
N TYR A 435 -14.54 -8.95 24.62
CA TYR A 435 -15.53 -8.33 23.74
C TYR A 435 -16.87 -9.07 23.74
N MET A 436 -16.85 -10.40 23.68
CA MET A 436 -18.06 -11.23 23.70
C MET A 436 -18.83 -11.11 25.02
N VAL A 437 -18.13 -10.94 26.15
CA VAL A 437 -18.77 -10.73 27.45
C VAL A 437 -19.29 -9.29 27.57
N ARG A 438 -18.48 -8.29 27.19
CA ARG A 438 -18.79 -6.87 27.38
C ARG A 438 -19.87 -6.34 26.44
N GLU A 439 -19.71 -6.58 25.14
CA GLU A 439 -20.55 -5.98 24.09
C GLU A 439 -21.70 -6.91 23.65
N LEU A 440 -21.45 -8.22 23.62
CA LEU A 440 -22.44 -9.20 23.17
C LEU A 440 -23.23 -9.85 24.31
N GLY A 441 -22.82 -9.65 25.57
CA GLY A 441 -23.53 -10.11 26.76
C GLY A 441 -23.49 -11.63 26.99
N TYR A 442 -22.50 -12.35 26.46
CA TYR A 442 -22.39 -13.79 26.69
C TYR A 442 -21.92 -14.09 28.12
N PRO A 443 -22.43 -15.16 28.77
CA PRO A 443 -21.98 -15.56 30.08
C PRO A 443 -20.53 -16.08 30.02
N PRO A 444 -19.68 -15.81 31.03
CA PRO A 444 -18.26 -16.20 31.02
C PRO A 444 -18.01 -17.70 30.83
N GLN A 445 -18.99 -18.55 31.16
CA GLN A 445 -18.92 -20.00 30.98
C GLN A 445 -19.05 -20.41 29.51
N ALA A 446 -19.84 -19.67 28.71
CA ALA A 446 -20.07 -19.99 27.31
C ALA A 446 -18.89 -19.62 26.40
N VAL A 447 -17.93 -18.84 26.92
CA VAL A 447 -16.77 -18.38 26.16
C VAL A 447 -15.54 -19.24 26.46
N GLN A 448 -15.61 -20.25 27.33
CA GLN A 448 -14.45 -21.09 27.70
C GLN A 448 -13.96 -21.95 26.51
N PRO A 449 -12.64 -22.17 26.38
CA PRO A 449 -12.10 -23.01 25.32
C PRO A 449 -12.59 -24.44 25.45
N ILE A 450 -12.99 -25.04 24.32
CA ILE A 450 -13.33 -26.46 24.26
C ILE A 450 -12.05 -27.25 23.97
N ASN A 451 -11.86 -28.36 24.66
CA ASN A 451 -10.64 -29.15 24.56
C ASN A 451 -10.45 -29.68 23.12
N LYS A 452 -9.38 -29.22 22.47
CA LYS A 452 -8.99 -29.59 21.10
C LYS A 452 -8.79 -31.10 20.95
N GLN A 453 -8.35 -31.80 21.99
CA GLN A 453 -8.06 -33.24 21.95
C GLN A 453 -9.32 -34.11 21.89
N GLU A 454 -10.42 -33.64 22.46
CA GLU A 454 -11.71 -34.34 22.42
C GLU A 454 -12.37 -34.20 21.04
N LEU A 455 -12.19 -33.05 20.39
CA LEU A 455 -12.76 -32.73 19.07
C LEU A 455 -12.03 -33.39 17.90
N ILE A 456 -10.70 -33.47 17.97
CA ILE A 456 -9.90 -34.11 16.92
C ILE A 456 -10.17 -35.62 16.89
N GLY A 457 -10.78 -36.18 17.95
CA GLY A 457 -10.74 -37.61 18.23
C GLY A 457 -9.29 -37.96 18.50
N THR A 458 -8.98 -38.48 19.67
CA THR A 458 -7.61 -38.94 19.92
C THR A 458 -7.20 -39.90 18.80
N PRO A 459 -6.05 -39.69 18.12
CA PRO A 459 -5.39 -40.76 17.37
C PRO A 459 -4.96 -41.92 18.30
N ALA A 460 -5.19 -41.80 19.61
CA ALA A 460 -4.89 -42.81 20.61
C ALA A 460 -5.96 -43.91 20.73
N GLN A 461 -7.20 -43.72 20.23
CA GLN A 461 -8.23 -44.76 20.32
C GLN A 461 -8.38 -45.64 19.07
N GLN A 462 -7.74 -45.29 17.95
CA GLN A 462 -7.62 -46.18 16.78
C GLN A 462 -6.21 -46.77 16.58
N MET A 463 -5.28 -46.47 17.49
CA MET A 463 -4.00 -47.18 17.66
C MET A 463 -3.75 -47.56 19.12
N SER A 464 -4.75 -48.18 19.76
CA SER A 464 -4.54 -48.99 20.96
C SER A 464 -4.74 -50.48 20.69
N LEU A 465 -4.62 -50.90 19.42
CA LEU A 465 -4.24 -52.27 19.10
C LEU A 465 -2.71 -52.27 19.04
N THR A 466 -2.08 -52.69 20.15
CA THR A 466 -0.65 -52.94 20.30
C THR A 466 0.29 -51.74 20.18
N GLN A 467 0.29 -50.83 21.16
CA GLN A 467 1.61 -50.31 21.58
C GLN A 467 2.34 -51.49 22.24
N PRO A 468 3.51 -51.94 21.74
CA PRO A 468 4.28 -52.94 22.46
C PRO A 468 4.58 -52.34 23.82
N ALA A 469 4.12 -53.02 24.88
CA ALA A 469 4.15 -52.53 26.25
C ALA A 469 5.48 -51.85 26.54
N ASN A 470 5.45 -50.53 26.83
CA ASN A 470 6.62 -49.71 27.14
C ASN A 470 7.70 -50.56 27.83
N LEU A 471 8.73 -50.93 27.07
CA LEU A 471 9.83 -51.81 27.53
C LEU A 471 10.81 -51.04 28.42
N MET A 472 10.60 -49.74 28.53
CA MET A 472 11.43 -48.79 29.26
C MET A 472 11.27 -49.02 30.77
N GLY A 473 12.31 -49.54 31.41
CA GLY A 473 12.34 -49.86 32.84
C GLY A 473 12.12 -51.32 33.21
N LYS A 474 11.86 -52.21 32.23
CA LYS A 474 11.76 -53.65 32.47
C LYS A 474 13.15 -54.27 32.62
N THR A 475 13.32 -55.16 33.59
CA THR A 475 14.61 -55.84 33.78
C THR A 475 14.84 -56.85 32.66
N ARG A 476 16.11 -57.24 32.40
CA ARG A 476 16.42 -58.28 31.40
C ARG A 476 15.66 -59.59 31.63
N ALA A 477 15.34 -59.91 32.88
CA ALA A 477 14.56 -61.10 33.22
C ALA A 477 13.07 -60.95 32.86
N ASP A 478 12.52 -59.74 32.94
CA ASP A 478 11.13 -59.45 32.51
C ASP A 478 11.03 -59.45 30.97
N MET A 479 12.12 -59.06 30.29
CA MET A 479 12.24 -59.16 28.83
C MET A 479 12.31 -60.61 28.35
N SER A 480 12.93 -61.51 29.11
CA SER A 480 12.98 -62.94 28.80
C SER A 480 11.60 -63.59 28.74
N ALA A 481 10.72 -63.16 29.65
CA ALA A 481 9.37 -63.70 29.79
C ALA A 481 8.36 -63.17 28.75
N LEU A 482 8.78 -62.24 27.89
CA LEU A 482 8.02 -61.80 26.71
C LEU A 482 8.09 -62.80 25.55
N PHE A 483 9.06 -63.72 25.58
CA PHE A 483 9.27 -64.72 24.55
C PHE A 483 8.75 -66.09 25.00
N PRO A 484 8.23 -66.92 24.07
CA PRO A 484 7.88 -68.31 24.35
C PRO A 484 9.03 -69.08 25.01
N ALA A 485 8.70 -69.93 25.99
CA ALA A 485 9.68 -70.72 26.75
C ALA A 485 10.55 -71.61 25.83
N ASP A 486 9.99 -72.03 24.70
CA ASP A 486 10.59 -72.95 23.74
C ASP A 486 11.79 -72.36 22.97
N ILE A 487 11.99 -71.03 23.02
CA ILE A 487 13.09 -70.34 22.33
C ILE A 487 14.39 -70.37 23.16
N HIS A 488 14.31 -70.63 24.48
CA HIS A 488 15.41 -70.49 25.44
C HIS A 488 16.24 -71.77 25.68
N HIS A 489 16.30 -72.69 24.70
CA HIS A 489 16.96 -73.99 24.90
C HIS A 489 18.45 -74.03 24.55
N ILE A 490 19.00 -72.98 23.94
CA ILE A 490 20.40 -72.92 23.51
C ILE A 490 21.08 -71.73 24.18
N GLY A 491 22.15 -71.99 24.94
CA GLY A 491 22.90 -70.96 25.67
C GLY A 491 22.30 -70.62 27.04
N ALA A 492 22.85 -69.61 27.70
CA ALA A 492 22.31 -69.11 28.95
C ALA A 492 21.10 -68.20 28.68
N ASP A 493 20.11 -68.18 29.58
CA ASP A 493 18.91 -67.33 29.42
C ASP A 493 19.28 -65.85 29.23
N VAL A 494 20.32 -65.38 29.94
CA VAL A 494 20.77 -63.98 29.88
C VAL A 494 21.40 -63.63 28.53
N ASP A 495 22.00 -64.62 27.86
CA ASP A 495 22.67 -64.50 26.56
C ASP A 495 21.65 -64.55 25.41
N THR A 496 20.71 -65.50 25.49
CA THR A 496 19.59 -65.66 24.54
C THR A 496 18.76 -64.38 24.45
N VAL A 497 18.48 -63.77 25.60
CA VAL A 497 17.75 -62.49 25.68
C VAL A 497 18.51 -61.34 25.01
N GLY A 498 19.85 -61.35 25.06
CA GLY A 498 20.68 -60.34 24.40
C GLY A 498 20.45 -60.30 22.89
N SER A 499 20.29 -61.49 22.27
CA SER A 499 20.02 -61.63 20.84
C SER A 499 18.65 -61.09 20.41
N CYS A 500 17.68 -61.06 21.32
CA CYS A 500 16.35 -60.50 21.05
C CYS A 500 16.27 -58.98 21.29
N ILE A 501 17.22 -58.40 22.04
CA ILE A 501 17.24 -56.97 22.38
C ILE A 501 17.98 -56.14 21.34
N SER A 502 19.07 -56.67 20.78
CA SER A 502 19.93 -55.96 19.83
C SER A 502 20.26 -56.84 18.63
N ILE A 503 20.28 -56.25 17.43
CA ILE A 503 20.73 -56.91 16.20
C ILE A 503 22.20 -57.34 16.31
N HIS A 504 23.00 -56.55 17.03
CA HIS A 504 24.37 -56.91 17.38
C HIS A 504 24.37 -57.36 18.84
N PRO A 505 24.42 -58.67 19.12
CA PRO A 505 24.31 -59.17 20.48
C PRO A 505 25.53 -58.71 21.30
N ASP A 506 25.25 -57.96 22.36
CA ASP A 506 26.25 -57.55 23.33
C ASP A 506 26.42 -58.63 24.41
N ALA A 507 27.67 -58.91 24.77
CA ALA A 507 27.96 -59.85 25.86
C ALA A 507 27.26 -59.41 27.16
N PRO A 508 26.62 -60.35 27.90
CA PRO A 508 25.93 -60.03 29.13
C PRO A 508 26.93 -59.52 30.18
N ARG A 509 26.74 -58.26 30.61
CA ARG A 509 27.55 -57.66 31.68
C ARG A 509 27.27 -58.32 33.03
N THR A 510 28.33 -58.76 33.71
CA THR A 510 28.29 -59.24 35.09
C THR A 510 28.20 -58.08 36.08
N ASP A 511 27.59 -58.30 37.24
CA ASP A 511 27.50 -57.28 38.29
C ASP A 511 28.80 -57.20 39.09
N VAL A 512 29.75 -56.45 38.55
CA VAL A 512 31.10 -56.28 39.12
C VAL A 512 31.03 -55.66 40.53
N LEU A 513 30.06 -54.79 40.80
CA LEU A 513 29.90 -54.15 42.10
C LEU A 513 29.50 -55.17 43.17
N ARG A 514 28.58 -56.08 42.83
CA ARG A 514 28.20 -57.18 43.72
C ARG A 514 29.38 -58.13 43.98
N TRP A 515 30.17 -58.43 42.95
CA TRP A 515 31.38 -59.25 43.10
C TRP A 515 32.44 -58.60 44.01
N ILE A 516 32.72 -57.30 43.86
CA ILE A 516 33.67 -56.58 44.72
C ILE A 516 33.19 -56.53 46.16
N LYS A 517 31.90 -56.26 46.38
CA LYS A 517 31.32 -56.13 47.73
C LYS A 517 31.21 -57.47 48.45
N PHE A 518 30.86 -58.56 47.77
CA PHE A 518 30.51 -59.83 48.40
C PHE A 518 31.38 -61.02 47.98
N GLY A 519 32.49 -60.78 47.28
CA GLY A 519 33.37 -61.81 46.71
C GLY A 519 33.80 -62.90 47.69
N ASN A 520 34.11 -62.51 48.93
CA ASN A 520 34.61 -63.39 49.97
C ASN A 520 33.52 -63.93 50.92
N LEU A 521 32.24 -63.61 50.64
CA LEU A 521 31.12 -63.99 51.49
C LEU A 521 30.43 -65.24 50.94
N CYS A 522 30.32 -66.28 51.78
CA CYS A 522 29.67 -67.54 51.46
C CYS A 522 28.92 -68.05 52.69
N LEU A 523 27.66 -68.48 52.50
CA LEU A 523 26.92 -69.22 53.52
C LEU A 523 27.22 -70.71 53.36
N ARG A 524 27.38 -71.40 54.48
CA ARG A 524 27.59 -72.85 54.55
C ARG A 524 26.58 -73.47 55.49
N PHE A 525 25.90 -74.49 54.99
CA PHE A 525 24.86 -75.23 55.68
C PHE A 525 25.13 -76.72 55.61
N LEU A 526 24.96 -77.43 56.72
CA LEU A 526 24.95 -78.87 56.78
C LEU A 526 23.53 -79.37 56.52
N ALA A 527 23.37 -80.26 55.55
CA ALA A 527 22.10 -80.77 55.09
C ALA A 527 22.13 -82.29 54.94
N LYS A 528 20.97 -82.92 54.98
CA LYS A 528 20.76 -84.35 54.71
C LYS A 528 19.68 -84.51 53.64
N PHE A 529 19.59 -85.69 53.02
CA PHE A 529 18.47 -85.93 52.10
C PHE A 529 17.13 -85.93 52.85
N ALA A 530 16.13 -85.28 52.26
CA ALA A 530 14.75 -85.30 52.73
C ALA A 530 13.89 -86.11 51.76
N PRO A 531 12.87 -86.86 52.26
CA PRO A 531 11.87 -87.43 51.38
C PRO A 531 11.07 -86.30 50.71
N CYS A 532 10.90 -86.39 49.40
CA CYS A 532 10.15 -85.43 48.59
C CYS A 532 9.21 -86.15 47.63
N ASP A 533 8.18 -85.45 47.19
CA ASP A 533 7.33 -85.86 46.07
C ASP A 533 8.03 -85.68 44.70
N CYS A 534 9.31 -85.30 44.71
CA CYS A 534 10.11 -85.09 43.52
C CYS A 534 10.56 -86.42 42.90
N ASN A 535 10.73 -86.45 41.56
CA ASN A 535 10.83 -87.64 40.69
C ASN A 535 11.92 -88.70 41.02
N LYS A 536 12.68 -88.57 42.11
CA LYS A 536 13.71 -89.51 42.55
C LYS A 536 13.56 -89.84 44.04
N PRO A 537 12.99 -91.00 44.40
CA PRO A 537 12.94 -91.43 45.80
C PRO A 537 14.37 -91.65 46.34
N VAL A 538 14.62 -91.16 47.54
CA VAL A 538 15.90 -91.37 48.25
C VAL A 538 15.98 -92.82 48.67
N HIS A 539 17.02 -93.54 48.22
CA HIS A 539 17.24 -94.92 48.66
C HIS A 539 17.63 -94.95 50.14
N ILE A 540 17.18 -95.97 50.89
CA ILE A 540 17.37 -96.06 52.35
C ILE A 540 18.85 -95.92 52.75
N THR A 541 19.77 -96.44 51.95
CA THR A 541 21.23 -96.36 52.20
C THR A 541 21.83 -94.97 51.95
N GLN A 542 21.07 -94.03 51.40
CA GLN A 542 21.52 -92.66 51.11
C GLN A 542 20.98 -91.66 52.13
N ALA A 543 19.98 -92.02 52.94
CA ALA A 543 19.35 -91.12 53.90
C ALA A 543 20.33 -90.56 54.94
N ASP A 544 21.36 -91.34 55.31
CA ASP A 544 22.36 -90.97 56.31
C ASP A 544 23.48 -90.08 55.75
N ARG A 545 23.51 -89.81 54.44
CA ARG A 545 24.55 -88.98 53.82
C ARG A 545 24.39 -87.52 54.20
N GLN A 546 25.48 -86.92 54.64
CA GLN A 546 25.54 -85.49 54.97
C GLN A 546 26.13 -84.70 53.80
N PHE A 547 25.66 -83.48 53.64
CA PHE A 547 26.08 -82.58 52.57
C PHE A 547 26.33 -81.18 53.14
N VAL A 548 27.31 -80.50 52.58
CA VAL A 548 27.59 -79.10 52.82
C VAL A 548 27.10 -78.30 51.62
N ILE A 549 26.00 -77.57 51.81
CA ILE A 549 25.47 -76.63 50.83
C ILE A 549 26.16 -75.29 51.04
N SER A 550 26.81 -74.79 50.00
CA SER A 550 27.50 -73.49 50.00
C SER A 550 26.81 -72.53 49.03
N TYR A 551 26.35 -71.38 49.51
CA TYR A 551 25.77 -70.29 48.71
C TYR A 551 26.73 -69.11 48.64
N PHE A 552 27.03 -68.64 47.42
CA PHE A 552 27.98 -67.54 47.18
C PHE A 552 27.25 -66.24 46.84
N PHE A 553 27.47 -65.19 47.63
CA PHE A 553 26.79 -63.90 47.45
C PHE A 553 27.24 -63.11 46.22
N SER A 554 28.46 -63.36 45.73
CA SER A 554 29.01 -62.69 44.56
C SER A 554 28.15 -62.88 43.31
N ASP A 555 27.77 -64.12 43.01
CA ASP A 555 27.08 -64.48 41.77
C ASP A 555 25.69 -65.13 42.00
N GLY A 556 25.30 -65.38 43.24
CA GLY A 556 24.05 -66.09 43.59
C GLY A 556 24.06 -67.56 43.18
N THR A 557 25.24 -68.19 43.17
CA THR A 557 25.43 -69.60 42.82
C THR A 557 25.46 -70.49 44.05
N VAL A 558 25.05 -71.75 43.90
CA VAL A 558 25.07 -72.77 44.96
C VAL A 558 25.98 -73.92 44.54
N SER A 559 26.71 -74.50 45.48
CA SER A 559 27.43 -75.77 45.32
C SER A 559 27.12 -76.71 46.46
N VAL A 560 27.10 -78.01 46.20
CA VAL A 560 26.88 -79.04 47.23
C VAL A 560 28.10 -79.95 47.28
N PHE A 561 28.68 -80.08 48.46
CA PHE A 561 29.85 -80.91 48.71
C PHE A 561 29.52 -82.00 49.72
N GLU A 562 29.96 -83.23 49.47
CA GLU A 562 29.78 -84.32 50.44
C GLU A 562 31.07 -84.51 51.24
N PRO A 563 31.07 -84.24 52.56
CA PRO A 563 32.20 -84.58 53.41
C PRO A 563 32.34 -86.10 53.54
N THR A 564 33.55 -86.62 53.36
CA THR A 564 33.86 -88.04 53.60
C THR A 564 34.26 -88.30 55.04
N GLU A 565 33.73 -89.37 55.62
CA GLU A 565 34.10 -89.84 56.96
C GLU A 565 35.33 -90.77 56.98
N THR A 566 35.91 -91.12 55.83
CA THR A 566 37.05 -92.05 55.73
C THR A 566 38.39 -91.33 55.57
N THR A 567 39.43 -91.82 56.26
CA THR A 567 40.83 -91.36 56.17
C THR A 567 41.53 -91.66 54.83
N THR A 568 40.79 -92.18 53.85
CA THR A 568 41.29 -92.45 52.49
C THR A 568 41.32 -91.16 51.67
N PRO A 569 42.52 -90.68 51.26
CA PRO A 569 42.63 -89.50 50.41
C PRO A 569 42.11 -89.84 49.00
N GLY A 570 41.03 -89.19 48.58
CA GLY A 570 40.58 -89.22 47.18
C GLY A 570 39.08 -89.41 46.90
N PHE A 571 38.23 -89.57 47.92
CA PHE A 571 36.79 -89.86 47.73
C PHE A 571 35.82 -88.77 48.22
N GLY A 572 36.29 -87.55 48.53
CA GLY A 572 35.42 -86.40 48.78
C GLY A 572 35.01 -85.75 47.46
N TYR A 573 33.74 -85.88 47.06
CA TYR A 573 33.27 -85.39 45.76
C TYR A 573 32.36 -84.17 45.88
N LYS A 574 32.47 -83.29 44.89
CA LYS A 574 31.47 -82.27 44.61
C LYS A 574 30.20 -82.99 44.14
N PHE A 575 29.17 -83.01 44.97
CA PHE A 575 27.87 -83.57 44.61
C PHE A 575 27.17 -82.69 43.57
N LEU A 576 27.30 -81.37 43.73
CA LEU A 576 26.84 -80.38 42.76
C LEU A 576 27.91 -79.30 42.58
N GLU A 577 28.40 -79.17 41.35
CA GLU A 577 29.32 -78.09 41.00
C GLU A 577 28.63 -76.73 41.10
N ARG A 578 29.43 -75.70 41.43
CA ARG A 578 28.97 -74.32 41.61
C ARG A 578 28.21 -73.86 40.36
N SER A 579 26.91 -73.68 40.50
CA SER A 579 26.02 -73.30 39.41
C SER A 579 24.83 -72.49 39.94
N ARG A 580 24.11 -71.79 39.05
CA ARG A 580 22.84 -71.16 39.39
C ARG A 580 21.73 -72.19 39.24
N ILE A 581 20.89 -72.32 40.26
CA ILE A 581 19.83 -73.33 40.33
C ILE A 581 18.49 -72.61 40.37
N VAL A 582 17.55 -73.07 39.54
CA VAL A 582 16.19 -72.54 39.48
C VAL A 582 15.38 -73.08 40.65
N ASN A 583 14.67 -72.20 41.34
CA ASN A 583 13.67 -72.58 42.32
C ASN A 583 12.37 -72.93 41.58
N GLU A 584 12.15 -74.22 41.35
CA GLU A 584 10.99 -74.74 40.59
C GLU A 584 9.67 -74.34 41.26
N ALA A 585 9.58 -74.49 42.59
CA ALA A 585 8.37 -74.13 43.35
C ALA A 585 8.01 -72.65 43.23
N ALA A 586 9.01 -71.75 43.36
CA ALA A 586 8.78 -70.31 43.21
C ALA A 586 8.46 -69.91 41.76
N THR A 587 9.06 -70.58 40.78
CA THR A 587 8.80 -70.34 39.36
C THR A 587 7.39 -70.79 38.98
N GLU A 588 6.93 -71.92 39.50
CA GLU A 588 5.58 -72.45 39.23
C GLU A 588 4.47 -71.63 39.89
N ALA A 589 4.73 -71.07 41.08
CA ALA A 589 3.79 -70.24 41.83
C ALA A 589 3.48 -68.86 41.19
N GLN A 590 4.12 -68.50 40.08
CA GLN A 590 3.84 -67.24 39.39
C GLN A 590 2.51 -67.27 38.63
N ASP A 591 1.63 -66.34 38.96
CA ASP A 591 0.39 -66.08 38.23
C ASP A 591 0.68 -65.31 36.93
N LEU A 592 0.37 -65.94 35.79
CA LEU A 592 0.48 -65.34 34.45
C LEU A 592 -0.67 -64.38 34.13
N ALA A 593 -1.71 -64.34 34.96
CA ALA A 593 -2.89 -63.52 34.73
C ALA A 593 -2.59 -62.04 34.97
N GLY A 594 -2.81 -61.19 33.95
CA GLY A 594 -2.74 -59.73 34.06
C GLY A 594 -1.37 -59.08 33.87
N THR A 595 -0.30 -59.87 33.65
CA THR A 595 1.07 -59.34 33.48
C THR A 595 1.50 -59.18 32.02
N GLY A 596 0.79 -59.83 31.09
CA GLY A 596 1.10 -59.77 29.65
C GLY A 596 2.36 -60.53 29.23
N LEU A 597 2.90 -61.39 30.10
CA LEU A 597 4.03 -62.28 29.84
C LEU A 597 3.55 -63.55 29.10
N GLN A 598 4.36 -64.06 28.18
CA GLN A 598 4.06 -65.30 27.43
C GLN A 598 4.62 -66.55 28.12
N SER A 599 5.60 -66.40 29.01
CA SER A 599 6.23 -67.49 29.77
C SER A 599 6.47 -67.10 31.23
N LYS A 600 6.58 -68.10 32.13
CA LYS A 600 6.91 -67.86 33.54
C LYS A 600 8.39 -67.45 33.66
N LYS A 601 8.67 -66.43 34.48
CA LYS A 601 10.03 -65.96 34.73
C LYS A 601 10.75 -66.95 35.63
N LYS A 602 11.87 -67.53 35.17
CA LYS A 602 12.72 -68.40 35.99
C LYS A 602 13.22 -67.63 37.24
N ILE A 603 12.82 -68.08 38.42
CA ILE A 603 13.32 -67.57 39.71
C ILE A 603 14.47 -68.48 40.14
N TYR A 604 15.61 -67.87 40.44
CA TYR A 604 16.77 -68.59 40.97
C TYR A 604 16.70 -68.63 42.50
N ILE A 605 17.27 -69.68 43.09
CA ILE A 605 17.38 -69.82 44.55
C ILE A 605 18.16 -68.66 45.13
N ASP A 606 17.60 -68.00 46.14
CA ASP A 606 18.27 -66.92 46.86
C ASP A 606 18.61 -67.30 48.30
N PHE A 607 19.42 -66.48 48.97
CA PHE A 607 19.85 -66.76 50.35
C PHE A 607 18.68 -66.83 51.34
N THR A 608 17.54 -66.20 51.05
CA THR A 608 16.30 -66.24 51.84
C THR A 608 15.62 -67.62 51.84
N ASP A 609 15.90 -68.42 50.82
CA ASP A 609 15.34 -69.77 50.68
C ASP A 609 16.11 -70.77 51.56
N LEU A 610 17.32 -70.40 52.01
CA LEU A 610 18.25 -71.22 52.77
C LEU A 610 18.23 -70.84 54.26
N ASP A 611 17.40 -71.50 55.05
CA ASP A 611 17.41 -71.41 56.52
C ASP A 611 17.43 -72.81 57.16
N VAL A 612 17.91 -72.89 58.40
CA VAL A 612 17.88 -74.13 59.19
C VAL A 612 16.44 -74.62 59.37
N GLY A 613 16.21 -75.90 59.09
CA GLY A 613 14.90 -76.56 59.14
C GLY A 613 14.09 -76.49 57.85
N LYS A 614 14.52 -75.71 56.84
CA LYS A 614 13.87 -75.70 55.52
C LYS A 614 14.33 -76.87 54.65
N VAL A 615 13.41 -77.36 53.82
CA VAL A 615 13.71 -78.32 52.75
C VAL A 615 13.86 -77.58 51.44
N VAL A 616 15.00 -77.75 50.77
CA VAL A 616 15.32 -77.07 49.51
C VAL A 616 15.54 -78.09 48.41
N VAL A 617 14.93 -77.85 47.26
CA VAL A 617 15.07 -78.70 46.07
C VAL A 617 16.24 -78.17 45.25
N LEU A 618 17.31 -78.96 45.16
CA LEU A 618 18.49 -78.67 44.33
C LEU A 618 18.64 -79.78 43.29
N ASN A 619 18.50 -79.45 42.01
CA ASN A 619 18.69 -80.37 40.88
C ASN A 619 17.92 -81.70 41.04
N ALA A 620 16.61 -81.60 41.31
CA ALA A 620 15.69 -82.71 41.57
C ALA A 620 15.96 -83.57 42.83
N HIS A 621 16.82 -83.11 43.73
CA HIS A 621 17.04 -83.71 45.05
C HIS A 621 16.58 -82.77 46.16
N CYS A 622 15.90 -83.29 47.18
CA CYS A 622 15.50 -82.50 48.34
C CYS A 622 16.48 -82.65 49.48
N PHE A 623 16.93 -81.50 49.99
CA PHE A 623 17.85 -81.40 51.11
C PHE A 623 17.17 -80.70 52.28
N GLU A 624 17.12 -81.36 53.43
CA GLU A 624 16.73 -80.73 54.69
C GLU A 624 17.97 -80.10 55.31
N ILE A 625 17.94 -78.79 55.53
CA ILE A 625 19.03 -78.07 56.18
C ILE A 625 18.98 -78.34 57.69
N VAL A 626 19.98 -79.04 58.21
CA VAL A 626 20.05 -79.48 59.61
C VAL A 626 20.74 -78.43 60.48
N GLU A 627 21.87 -77.90 60.01
CA GLU A 627 22.67 -76.95 60.77
C GLU A 627 23.32 -75.89 59.86
N ALA A 628 23.63 -74.72 60.42
CA ALA A 628 24.41 -73.68 59.77
C ALA A 628 25.74 -73.48 60.52
N ASP A 629 26.81 -73.20 59.78
CA ASP A 629 28.11 -72.82 60.34
C ASP A 629 28.00 -71.57 61.24
N GLU A 630 28.88 -71.40 62.23
CA GLU A 630 28.84 -70.26 63.15
C GLU A 630 28.96 -68.92 62.40
N ARG A 631 29.83 -68.88 61.38
CA ARG A 631 29.96 -67.71 60.50
C ARG A 631 28.67 -67.45 59.74
N THR A 632 28.03 -68.49 59.21
CA THR A 632 26.72 -68.41 58.54
C THR A 632 25.64 -67.88 59.47
N LYS A 633 25.56 -68.37 60.71
CA LYS A 633 24.59 -67.91 61.73
C LYS A 633 24.73 -66.40 61.97
N ARG A 634 25.96 -65.90 62.18
CA ARG A 634 26.23 -64.46 62.37
C ARG A 634 25.85 -63.62 61.14
N ILE A 635 26.13 -64.11 59.93
CA ILE A 635 25.77 -63.42 58.69
C ILE A 635 24.25 -63.36 58.51
N VAL A 636 23.54 -64.46 58.74
CA VAL A 636 22.08 -64.53 58.62
C VAL A 636 21.40 -63.64 59.67
N GLU A 637 21.90 -63.61 60.91
CA GLU A 637 21.40 -62.69 61.95
C GLU A 637 21.60 -61.22 61.55
N ALA A 638 22.77 -60.86 61.04
CA ALA A 638 23.05 -59.51 60.57
C ALA A 638 22.22 -59.13 59.33
N LEU A 639 21.92 -60.08 58.43
CA LEU A 639 20.99 -59.86 57.31
C LEU A 639 19.55 -59.63 57.80
N ARG A 640 19.10 -60.38 58.81
CA ARG A 640 17.76 -60.21 59.42
C ARG A 640 17.60 -58.86 60.12
N GLN A 641 18.67 -58.31 60.72
CA GLN A 641 18.64 -56.97 61.32
C GLN A 641 18.42 -55.84 60.29
N VAL A 642 18.68 -56.13 59.01
CA VAL A 642 18.57 -55.19 57.90
C VAL A 642 17.40 -55.58 56.97
N ASP A 643 16.42 -56.33 57.48
CA ASP A 643 15.25 -56.79 56.73
C ASP A 643 15.60 -57.55 55.43
N ASN A 644 16.74 -58.26 55.40
CA ASN A 644 17.29 -58.96 54.23
C ASN A 644 17.64 -58.06 53.02
N ASP A 645 17.78 -56.74 53.22
CA ASP A 645 18.21 -55.82 52.17
C ASP A 645 19.75 -55.87 51.95
N LEU A 646 20.18 -56.58 50.90
CA LEU A 646 21.59 -56.68 50.48
C LEU A 646 22.28 -55.31 50.26
N ASN A 647 21.52 -54.27 49.88
CA ASN A 647 22.09 -52.94 49.64
C ASN A 647 22.49 -52.19 50.92
N ARG A 648 21.86 -52.54 52.04
CA ARG A 648 22.09 -51.92 53.36
C ARG A 648 23.00 -52.78 54.24
N PHE A 649 23.23 -54.03 53.85
CA PHE A 649 24.13 -54.95 54.54
C PHE A 649 25.61 -54.60 54.31
N ASP A 650 26.38 -54.42 55.39
CA ASP A 650 27.82 -54.20 55.33
C ASP A 650 28.58 -55.54 55.51
N PRO A 651 29.26 -56.06 54.47
CA PRO A 651 29.93 -57.35 54.53
C PRO A 651 31.31 -57.31 55.20
N LYS A 652 31.88 -56.12 55.44
CA LYS A 652 33.24 -55.95 55.99
C LYS A 652 33.53 -56.71 57.29
N PRO A 653 32.62 -56.77 58.28
CA PRO A 653 32.88 -57.45 59.54
C PRO A 653 33.03 -58.98 59.43
N PHE A 654 32.68 -59.55 58.27
CA PHE A 654 32.61 -60.99 58.04
C PHE A 654 33.66 -61.49 57.04
N PHE A 655 34.65 -60.67 56.69
CA PHE A 655 35.73 -61.07 55.77
C PHE A 655 36.88 -61.80 56.47
N ASP A 656 37.06 -61.56 57.77
CA ASP A 656 38.11 -62.17 58.59
C ASP A 656 37.81 -63.62 59.00
#